data_AF-A0A517XXB8-F1
#
_entry.id   AF-A0A517XXB8-F1
#
_cell.length_a   1.000
_cell.length_b   1.000
_cell.length_c   1.000
_cell.angle_alpha   90.00
_cell.angle_beta   90.00
_cell.angle_gamma   90.00
#
_symmetry.space_group_name_H-M   'P 1'
#
loop_
_entity.id
_entity.type
_entity.pdbx_description
1 polymer ?
#
loop_
_entity_poly.entity_id
_entity_poly.type
_entity_poly.pdbx_seq_one_letter_code
_entity_poly.pdbx_strand_id
1 'polypeptide(L)'
;MSRFAATLLLLTAGVPRAFAEPLQQQLAAEPPAALAKAARERGDAGRGAALFFQPALSCAKCHDAEAETRLGPDLAAAGKEATAKYLVESVLFPSRVLKKGFETITVVTAADRTITGLVAAETADALTLVDPAANGTRVVVPKADIVSRKAGTQSLMPDGLVNLLSDRQQFLDLTKYLIEVAEQGPARAKELRPAQTALVIPEYEKDIDHAGLIRGLDEKAVKRGEAIYSRVCANCHGTKEQPGSLPTSPKFAAHVFKNGSDPLSMYQTLTRGYGLMPPQTWMVPRQKYDVIHYLRETYLRPHNPGQLVRTDDAYLATLPQGRKGEYGPAPSNVEPWVANDYGPSLVNTYEVGGTKAAPNIAYKGLAVRLDPGPGGVSRGKRWAIFDLDTMRVAAVWAGDGFIDWKGIHFDGRHGVHPKIVGDVRLVNPVGPGWANPETGSFDDPRMKGRDGRPYGPLPKGWAKYRGSYAFGDQTLLSYMVGDADVLEAIGAEGDAVTRTLEVGKSSRDMLARIAPAGANVRVVGDSRASLGVRDGFHVLSIPAVATPALLKVVIGEAKTVALPRPLKPLTTGGPRRWPDVLKTSVSVGKDAGPFAADTFGLPERNPWNAQLRLTGFDFLPDGNRMAVCTWDGDVWLVSGLLDPAGNLLWQRIASGLFQPLGLKVRDGQLFVCCRDQIVRLHDLNGDGETDYYECFNGDHQVTEHFHEFAMGLQTDAAGNFYYAKSGRHALQAVVPHHGTLLKVSADGATTEILATGFRAANGVCLNPDGSFFVTDQEGFWTPKNRINRVEKGGFYGNLWGFTDITDPSDAAMKQPLCWVTNEFDRSPAELIWVTSEKWGALKGSLLNTSYGTGKLYVVPHETVKGQTQGGMCPLPLPAFPTGIMRPRFHPTDGQLYVCGMYAWAGNQTGPGGFYRVRATGKPVDVPVGLRAKADGLEITFTDALDATAAADAANYAVKVWGLKRSQNYGSKHQDEHPLTVKQAVLQADGKTVRLTLDGIAPTMGMEVRFRLKGADGRPVTGVIHNTIHALP
;
A
#
# COMPACT_ATOMS: atom_id res chain seq x y z
N MET A 1 -71.40 -13.76 -47.54
CA MET A 1 -70.51 -12.98 -48.42
C MET A 1 -69.63 -12.11 -47.52
N SER A 2 -68.48 -12.60 -47.05
CA SER A 2 -67.18 -12.73 -47.72
C SER A 2 -66.30 -11.46 -47.63
N ARG A 3 -65.29 -11.56 -46.75
CA ARG A 3 -63.87 -11.18 -46.91
C ARG A 3 -63.53 -9.72 -47.27
N PHE A 4 -62.69 -9.07 -46.46
CA PHE A 4 -61.22 -9.16 -46.59
C PHE A 4 -60.49 -8.65 -45.34
N ALA A 5 -59.44 -9.37 -44.98
CA ALA A 5 -58.49 -9.09 -43.92
C ALA A 5 -57.27 -8.34 -44.48
N ALA A 6 -56.63 -7.51 -43.65
CA ALA A 6 -55.21 -7.17 -43.79
C ALA A 6 -54.61 -6.88 -42.40
N THR A 7 -53.94 -7.90 -41.87
CA THR A 7 -52.90 -7.89 -40.84
C THR A 7 -51.82 -6.83 -41.14
N LEU A 8 -51.33 -6.05 -40.16
CA LEU A 8 -49.89 -6.02 -39.78
C LEU A 8 -49.57 -5.05 -38.61
N LEU A 9 -48.87 -5.63 -37.62
CA LEU A 9 -47.94 -5.05 -36.65
C LEU A 9 -48.41 -3.94 -35.68
N LEU A 10 -48.71 -4.37 -34.46
CA LEU A 10 -48.51 -3.58 -33.25
C LEU A 10 -47.05 -3.09 -33.20
N LEU A 11 -46.88 -1.77 -33.29
CA LEU A 11 -45.66 -1.05 -32.90
C LEU A 11 -45.48 -1.21 -31.37
N THR A 12 -44.83 -2.28 -30.94
CA THR A 12 -44.08 -2.21 -29.68
C THR A 12 -42.83 -1.40 -29.96
N ALA A 13 -42.82 -0.16 -29.48
CA ALA A 13 -41.61 0.61 -29.37
C ALA A 13 -40.58 -0.25 -28.63
N GLY A 14 -39.57 -0.74 -29.35
CA GLY A 14 -38.46 -1.48 -28.79
C GLY A 14 -37.74 -0.57 -27.81
N VAL A 15 -38.01 -0.79 -26.52
CA VAL A 15 -37.25 -0.21 -25.42
C VAL A 15 -35.77 -0.49 -25.71
N PRO A 16 -34.88 0.51 -25.71
CA PRO A 16 -33.45 0.24 -25.81
C PRO A 16 -33.08 -0.73 -24.69
N ARG A 17 -32.56 -1.92 -25.05
CA ARG A 17 -32.10 -2.91 -24.08
C ARG A 17 -30.96 -2.27 -23.29
N ALA A 18 -31.31 -1.73 -22.14
CA ALA A 18 -30.44 -0.96 -21.27
C ALA A 18 -29.23 -1.80 -20.85
N PHE A 19 -28.10 -1.14 -20.64
CA PHE A 19 -26.92 -1.74 -20.04
C PHE A 19 -27.26 -2.33 -18.68
N ALA A 20 -27.38 -3.66 -18.72
CA ALA A 20 -27.64 -4.64 -17.68
C ALA A 20 -28.96 -4.50 -16.90
N GLU A 21 -29.98 -5.23 -17.37
CA GLU A 21 -30.85 -5.94 -16.43
C GLU A 21 -29.98 -6.74 -15.44
N PRO A 22 -30.35 -6.85 -14.14
CA PRO A 22 -29.61 -7.68 -13.19
C PRO A 22 -29.34 -9.08 -13.76
N LEU A 23 -28.15 -9.67 -13.52
CA LEU A 23 -27.75 -10.96 -14.10
C LEU A 23 -28.80 -12.06 -13.85
N GLN A 24 -29.46 -12.05 -12.69
CA GLN A 24 -30.58 -12.94 -12.38
C GLN A 24 -31.73 -12.80 -13.37
N GLN A 25 -32.10 -11.57 -13.77
CA GLN A 25 -33.16 -11.30 -14.75
C GLN A 25 -32.76 -11.76 -16.16
N GLN A 26 -31.48 -11.58 -16.52
CA GLN A 26 -30.95 -12.09 -17.79
C GLN A 26 -31.03 -13.62 -17.86
N LEU A 27 -30.62 -14.30 -16.78
CA LEU A 27 -30.63 -15.76 -16.70
C LEU A 27 -32.05 -16.32 -16.54
N ALA A 28 -32.95 -15.58 -15.87
CA ALA A 28 -34.35 -15.94 -15.73
C ALA A 28 -35.10 -16.01 -17.07
N ALA A 29 -34.60 -15.35 -18.12
CA ALA A 29 -35.15 -15.43 -19.47
C ALA A 29 -34.82 -16.75 -20.19
N GLU A 30 -33.88 -17.55 -19.67
CA GLU A 30 -33.54 -18.86 -20.21
C GLU A 30 -34.26 -20.00 -19.46
N PRO A 31 -34.70 -21.07 -20.15
CA PRO A 31 -35.22 -22.25 -19.46
C PRO A 31 -34.16 -22.84 -18.53
N PRO A 32 -34.48 -23.13 -17.26
CA PRO A 32 -33.52 -23.70 -16.31
C PRO A 32 -32.85 -25.01 -16.77
N ALA A 33 -33.55 -25.81 -17.58
CA ALA A 33 -32.99 -27.01 -18.19
C ALA A 33 -31.88 -26.70 -19.22
N ALA A 34 -31.99 -25.58 -19.95
CA ALA A 34 -30.98 -25.13 -20.90
C ALA A 34 -29.73 -24.59 -20.18
N LEU A 35 -29.93 -23.85 -19.08
CA LEU A 35 -28.83 -23.41 -18.21
C LEU A 35 -28.12 -24.58 -17.53
N ALA A 36 -28.87 -25.59 -17.07
CA ALA A 36 -28.30 -26.81 -16.51
C ALA A 36 -27.46 -27.59 -17.54
N LYS A 37 -27.96 -27.73 -18.77
CA LYS A 37 -27.19 -28.32 -19.88
C LYS A 37 -25.93 -27.50 -20.18
N ALA A 38 -26.06 -26.18 -20.27
CA ALA A 38 -24.94 -25.27 -20.50
C ALA A 38 -23.89 -25.34 -19.40
N ALA A 39 -24.29 -25.46 -18.13
CA ALA A 39 -23.37 -25.62 -17.02
C ALA A 39 -22.61 -26.93 -17.12
N ARG A 40 -23.28 -28.05 -17.47
CA ARG A 40 -22.60 -29.34 -17.69
C ARG A 40 -21.56 -29.30 -18.80
N GLU A 41 -21.86 -28.61 -19.91
CA GLU A 41 -21.01 -28.55 -21.10
C GLU A 41 -19.88 -27.50 -20.99
N ARG A 42 -20.13 -26.38 -20.31
CA ARG A 42 -19.27 -25.18 -20.38
C ARG A 42 -18.86 -24.62 -19.02
N GLY A 43 -19.43 -25.10 -17.93
CA GLY A 43 -19.02 -24.70 -16.59
C GLY A 43 -17.75 -25.43 -16.14
N ASP A 44 -17.01 -24.82 -15.24
CA ASP A 44 -15.85 -25.39 -14.57
C ASP A 44 -16.12 -25.53 -13.07
N ALA A 45 -16.07 -26.76 -12.58
CA ALA A 45 -16.39 -27.07 -11.20
C ALA A 45 -15.36 -26.53 -10.21
N GLY A 46 -14.10 -26.36 -10.59
CA GLY A 46 -13.05 -25.78 -9.73
C GLY A 46 -13.20 -24.28 -9.56
N ARG A 47 -13.48 -23.54 -10.65
CA ARG A 47 -13.85 -22.11 -10.56
C ARG A 47 -15.17 -21.91 -9.83
N GLY A 48 -16.13 -22.81 -10.07
CA GLY A 48 -17.41 -22.84 -9.37
C GLY A 48 -17.27 -23.03 -7.87
N ALA A 49 -16.34 -23.89 -7.46
CA ALA A 49 -16.02 -24.08 -6.06
C ALA A 49 -15.43 -22.79 -5.44
N ALA A 50 -14.54 -22.09 -6.15
CA ALA A 50 -13.99 -20.81 -5.68
C ALA A 50 -15.08 -19.77 -5.41
N LEU A 51 -16.12 -19.72 -6.26
CA LEU A 51 -17.30 -18.86 -6.07
C LEU A 51 -18.16 -19.33 -4.89
N PHE A 52 -18.44 -20.63 -4.79
CA PHE A 52 -19.24 -21.20 -3.71
C PHE A 52 -18.66 -20.91 -2.31
N PHE A 53 -17.33 -20.93 -2.20
CA PHE A 53 -16.60 -20.62 -0.96
C PHE A 53 -16.26 -19.14 -0.79
N GLN A 54 -16.69 -18.25 -1.69
CA GLN A 54 -16.44 -16.82 -1.59
C GLN A 54 -17.30 -16.19 -0.49
N PRO A 55 -16.73 -15.40 0.45
CA PRO A 55 -17.50 -14.80 1.55
C PRO A 55 -18.67 -13.92 1.11
N ALA A 56 -18.51 -13.23 -0.03
CA ALA A 56 -19.55 -12.34 -0.58
C ALA A 56 -20.84 -13.08 -0.99
N LEU A 57 -20.74 -14.35 -1.40
CA LEU A 57 -21.87 -15.16 -1.88
C LEU A 57 -22.54 -15.98 -0.75
N SER A 58 -21.85 -16.19 0.37
CA SER A 58 -22.34 -16.90 1.56
C SER A 58 -22.86 -18.34 1.33
N CYS A 59 -22.70 -18.92 0.14
CA CYS A 59 -23.23 -20.25 -0.20
C CYS A 59 -22.70 -21.34 0.75
N ALA A 60 -21.38 -21.36 0.99
CA ALA A 60 -20.76 -22.33 1.90
C ALA A 60 -21.27 -22.24 3.35
N LYS A 61 -21.65 -21.06 3.85
CA LYS A 61 -22.18 -20.91 5.23
C LYS A 61 -23.47 -21.72 5.43
N CYS A 62 -24.30 -21.80 4.40
CA CYS A 62 -25.60 -22.46 4.48
C CYS A 62 -25.58 -23.90 3.95
N HIS A 63 -24.66 -24.23 3.04
CA HIS A 63 -24.70 -25.47 2.25
C HIS A 63 -23.45 -26.35 2.33
N ASP A 64 -22.34 -25.88 2.93
CA ASP A 64 -21.16 -26.73 3.14
C ASP A 64 -21.44 -27.80 4.18
N ALA A 65 -20.89 -29.01 3.97
CA ALA A 65 -21.02 -30.12 4.92
C ALA A 65 -20.27 -29.84 6.24
N GLU A 66 -19.25 -28.97 6.20
CA GLU A 66 -18.45 -28.54 7.36
C GLU A 66 -18.99 -27.26 8.05
N ALA A 67 -20.16 -26.73 7.65
CA ALA A 67 -20.70 -25.52 8.25
C ALA A 67 -21.18 -25.74 9.70
N GLU A 68 -20.68 -24.93 10.65
CA GLU A 68 -21.04 -24.99 12.09
C GLU A 68 -22.55 -24.87 12.36
N THR A 69 -23.28 -24.10 11.54
CA THR A 69 -24.74 -23.98 11.63
C THR A 69 -25.34 -23.95 10.24
N ARG A 70 -25.70 -25.14 9.74
CA ARG A 70 -26.21 -25.34 8.39
C ARG A 70 -27.69 -24.95 8.30
N LEU A 71 -27.96 -23.86 7.58
CA LEU A 71 -29.31 -23.32 7.37
C LEU A 71 -29.95 -23.75 6.03
N GLY A 72 -29.19 -24.44 5.18
CA GLY A 72 -29.65 -25.01 3.92
C GLY A 72 -29.45 -26.53 3.86
N PRO A 73 -30.00 -27.21 2.83
CA PRO A 73 -29.74 -28.62 2.60
C PRO A 73 -28.25 -28.87 2.30
N ASP A 74 -27.78 -30.03 2.75
CA ASP A 74 -26.49 -30.59 2.35
C ASP A 74 -26.51 -30.88 0.86
N LEU A 75 -25.68 -30.19 0.09
CA LEU A 75 -25.65 -30.38 -1.36
C LEU A 75 -24.96 -31.67 -1.76
N ALA A 76 -23.96 -32.12 -0.99
CA ALA A 76 -23.24 -33.37 -1.24
C ALA A 76 -24.07 -34.61 -0.84
N ALA A 77 -25.10 -34.43 0.01
CA ALA A 77 -26.04 -35.49 0.39
C ALA A 77 -27.47 -35.26 -0.14
N ALA A 78 -27.66 -34.36 -1.11
CA ALA A 78 -28.99 -33.95 -1.57
C ALA A 78 -29.76 -35.05 -2.34
N GLY A 79 -29.07 -36.11 -2.79
CA GLY A 79 -29.67 -37.28 -3.42
C GLY A 79 -30.29 -37.02 -4.79
N LYS A 80 -31.10 -37.96 -5.29
CA LYS A 80 -31.70 -37.94 -6.64
C LYS A 80 -32.67 -36.77 -6.89
N GLU A 81 -33.07 -36.05 -5.84
CA GLU A 81 -33.97 -34.89 -5.92
C GLU A 81 -33.26 -33.61 -6.40
N ALA A 82 -31.94 -33.49 -6.18
CA ALA A 82 -31.13 -32.35 -6.61
C ALA A 82 -30.73 -32.43 -8.08
N THR A 83 -31.72 -32.55 -8.97
CA THR A 83 -31.47 -32.57 -10.41
C THR A 83 -30.81 -31.26 -10.86
N ALA A 84 -30.02 -31.30 -11.93
CA ALA A 84 -29.34 -30.11 -12.46
C ALA A 84 -30.30 -28.95 -12.75
N LYS A 85 -31.51 -29.25 -13.24
CA LYS A 85 -32.58 -28.25 -13.42
C LYS A 85 -33.04 -27.65 -12.10
N TYR A 86 -33.28 -28.49 -11.08
CA TYR A 86 -33.71 -28.06 -9.76
C TYR A 86 -32.67 -27.16 -9.07
N LEU A 87 -31.38 -27.46 -9.21
CA LEU A 87 -30.30 -26.63 -8.67
C LEU A 87 -30.28 -25.23 -9.31
N VAL A 88 -30.40 -25.17 -10.64
CA VAL A 88 -30.51 -23.89 -11.37
C VAL A 88 -31.75 -23.11 -10.94
N GLU A 89 -32.91 -23.75 -10.84
CA GLU A 89 -34.15 -23.11 -10.39
C GLU A 89 -34.04 -22.60 -8.96
N SER A 90 -33.41 -23.36 -8.07
CA SER A 90 -33.21 -22.98 -6.68
C SER A 90 -32.33 -21.73 -6.59
N VAL A 91 -31.19 -21.68 -7.28
CA VAL A 91 -30.27 -20.54 -7.22
C VAL A 91 -30.85 -19.28 -7.87
N LEU A 92 -31.61 -19.42 -8.97
CA LEU A 92 -32.25 -18.28 -9.64
C LEU A 92 -33.51 -17.79 -8.93
N PHE A 93 -34.26 -18.70 -8.30
CA PHE A 93 -35.55 -18.41 -7.69
C PHE A 93 -35.71 -19.11 -6.33
N PRO A 94 -34.95 -18.68 -5.30
CA PRO A 94 -34.90 -19.35 -4.00
C PRO A 94 -36.26 -19.61 -3.36
N SER A 95 -37.20 -18.68 -3.53
CA SER A 95 -38.54 -18.73 -2.93
C SER A 95 -39.59 -19.45 -3.78
N ARG A 96 -39.25 -19.96 -4.98
CA ARG A 96 -40.21 -20.59 -5.89
C ARG A 96 -40.63 -22.00 -5.48
N VAL A 97 -39.71 -22.76 -4.90
CA VAL A 97 -39.95 -24.10 -4.37
C VAL A 97 -39.23 -24.21 -3.04
N LEU A 98 -39.97 -24.23 -1.93
CA LEU A 98 -39.41 -24.41 -0.59
C LEU A 98 -39.34 -25.90 -0.27
N LYS A 99 -38.13 -26.42 0.00
CA LYS A 99 -37.95 -27.82 0.39
C LYS A 99 -38.55 -28.04 1.78
N LYS A 100 -39.36 -29.09 1.93
CA LYS A 100 -39.96 -29.51 3.21
C LYS A 100 -38.88 -29.63 4.29
N GLY A 101 -39.08 -28.96 5.43
CA GLY A 101 -38.11 -28.89 6.53
C GLY A 101 -37.13 -27.70 6.48
N PHE A 102 -37.14 -26.90 5.41
CA PHE A 102 -36.41 -25.63 5.29
C PHE A 102 -37.37 -24.43 5.13
N GLU A 103 -38.66 -24.64 5.41
CA GLU A 103 -39.65 -23.58 5.47
C GLU A 103 -39.45 -22.75 6.75
N THR A 104 -39.51 -21.44 6.63
CA THR A 104 -39.51 -20.55 7.79
C THR A 104 -40.86 -20.64 8.49
N ILE A 105 -40.87 -20.81 9.80
CA ILE A 105 -42.06 -20.73 10.63
C ILE A 105 -41.94 -19.47 11.47
N THR A 106 -42.97 -18.62 11.40
CA THR A 106 -43.15 -17.50 12.31
C THR A 106 -44.14 -17.89 13.39
N VAL A 107 -43.74 -17.74 14.64
CA VAL A 107 -44.54 -17.98 15.83
C VAL A 107 -44.73 -16.66 16.57
N VAL A 108 -45.97 -16.35 16.92
CA VAL A 108 -46.30 -15.29 17.88
C VAL A 108 -46.66 -15.95 19.20
N THR A 109 -45.99 -15.56 20.28
CA THR A 109 -46.23 -16.12 21.61
C THR A 109 -47.24 -15.30 22.41
N ALA A 110 -47.77 -15.87 23.50
CA ALA A 110 -48.70 -15.20 24.42
C ALA A 110 -48.09 -13.98 25.14
N ALA A 111 -46.76 -13.84 25.08
CA ALA A 111 -46.02 -12.68 25.56
C ALA A 111 -45.74 -11.64 24.45
N ASP A 112 -46.51 -11.65 23.36
CA ASP A 112 -46.36 -10.80 22.16
C ASP A 112 -44.97 -10.87 21.49
N ARG A 113 -44.25 -11.98 21.68
CA ARG A 113 -42.94 -12.20 21.04
C ARG A 113 -43.12 -12.86 19.69
N THR A 114 -42.57 -12.27 18.63
CA THR A 114 -42.53 -12.88 17.29
C THR A 114 -41.17 -13.53 17.06
N ILE A 115 -41.17 -14.83 16.74
CA ILE A 115 -39.97 -15.64 16.51
C ILE A 115 -40.08 -16.26 15.12
N THR A 116 -39.09 -16.03 14.24
CA THR A 116 -39.06 -16.59 12.89
C THR A 116 -37.84 -17.48 12.73
N GLY A 117 -38.03 -18.75 12.34
CA GLY A 117 -36.92 -19.68 12.17
C GLY A 117 -37.29 -21.00 11.50
N LEU A 118 -36.32 -21.87 11.27
CA LEU A 118 -36.53 -23.21 10.71
C LEU A 118 -36.90 -24.20 11.82
N VAL A 119 -37.82 -25.14 11.58
CA VAL A 119 -38.14 -26.16 12.59
C VAL A 119 -36.97 -27.12 12.75
N ALA A 120 -36.28 -27.08 13.89
CA ALA A 120 -35.24 -28.05 14.26
C ALA A 120 -35.84 -29.32 14.86
N ALA A 121 -36.88 -29.19 15.68
CA ALA A 121 -37.57 -30.30 16.32
C ALA A 121 -38.97 -29.86 16.77
N GLU A 122 -39.91 -30.79 16.81
CA GLU A 122 -41.25 -30.57 17.36
C GLU A 122 -41.65 -31.78 18.21
N THR A 123 -41.95 -31.57 19.49
CA THR A 123 -42.41 -32.60 20.42
C THR A 123 -43.91 -32.41 20.74
N ALA A 124 -44.47 -33.22 21.63
CA ALA A 124 -45.84 -33.03 22.11
C ALA A 124 -46.03 -31.66 22.77
N ASP A 125 -45.01 -31.16 23.48
CA ASP A 125 -45.12 -29.99 24.37
C ASP A 125 -44.40 -28.73 23.86
N ALA A 126 -43.47 -28.85 22.91
CA ALA A 126 -42.64 -27.72 22.46
C ALA A 126 -42.30 -27.75 20.97
N LEU A 127 -42.02 -26.56 20.43
CA LEU A 127 -41.51 -26.33 19.09
C LEU A 127 -40.13 -25.66 19.17
N THR A 128 -39.10 -26.30 18.62
CA THR A 128 -37.74 -25.75 18.55
C THR A 128 -37.49 -25.16 17.17
N LEU A 129 -37.22 -23.86 17.11
CA LEU A 129 -36.87 -23.12 15.90
C LEU A 129 -35.39 -22.79 15.87
N VAL A 130 -34.77 -22.81 14.69
CA VAL A 130 -33.42 -22.30 14.42
C VAL A 130 -33.57 -20.89 13.88
N ASP A 131 -33.18 -19.88 14.66
CA ASP A 131 -33.32 -18.48 14.30
C ASP A 131 -32.12 -18.00 13.45
N PRO A 132 -32.31 -17.73 12.15
CA PRO A 132 -31.24 -17.27 11.28
C PRO A 132 -30.73 -15.86 11.62
N ALA A 133 -31.54 -15.00 12.26
CA ALA A 133 -31.14 -13.67 12.70
C ALA A 133 -30.23 -13.71 13.94
N ALA A 134 -30.30 -14.79 14.72
CA ALA A 134 -29.43 -15.08 15.85
C ALA A 134 -28.32 -16.10 15.51
N ASN A 135 -27.77 -16.03 14.30
CA ASN A 135 -26.72 -16.93 13.78
C ASN A 135 -27.05 -18.43 13.90
N GLY A 136 -28.34 -18.78 13.79
CA GLY A 136 -28.83 -20.16 13.85
C GLY A 136 -28.97 -20.72 15.28
N THR A 137 -29.13 -19.85 16.28
CA THR A 137 -29.46 -20.26 17.65
C THR A 137 -30.77 -21.04 17.70
N ARG A 138 -30.85 -22.09 18.53
CA ARG A 138 -32.08 -22.86 18.76
C ARG A 138 -32.94 -22.18 19.83
N VAL A 139 -34.17 -21.85 19.49
CA VAL A 139 -35.18 -21.26 20.35
C VAL A 139 -36.28 -22.29 20.60
N VAL A 140 -36.47 -22.70 21.86
CA VAL A 140 -37.53 -23.62 22.26
C VAL A 140 -38.75 -22.81 22.68
N VAL A 141 -39.88 -23.04 22.03
CA VAL A 141 -41.17 -22.38 22.32
C VAL A 141 -42.15 -23.43 22.83
N PRO A 142 -42.62 -23.37 24.08
CA PRO A 142 -43.69 -24.23 24.56
C PRO A 142 -44.95 -24.05 23.70
N LYS A 143 -45.60 -25.14 23.30
CA LYS A 143 -46.79 -25.07 22.43
C LYS A 143 -47.96 -24.35 23.10
N ALA A 144 -48.06 -24.45 24.42
CA ALA A 144 -49.04 -23.71 25.22
C ALA A 144 -48.89 -22.19 25.08
N ASP A 145 -47.69 -21.71 24.76
CA ASP A 145 -47.39 -20.29 24.62
C ASP A 145 -47.56 -19.78 23.19
N ILE A 146 -47.90 -20.62 22.22
CA ILE A 146 -48.03 -20.24 20.80
C ILE A 146 -49.45 -19.72 20.54
N VAL A 147 -49.58 -18.41 20.34
CA VAL A 147 -50.85 -17.76 19.96
C VAL A 147 -51.13 -17.91 18.48
N SER A 148 -50.10 -17.79 17.63
CA SER A 148 -50.25 -18.08 16.20
C SER A 148 -48.98 -18.66 15.59
N ARG A 149 -49.15 -19.53 14.61
CA ARG A 149 -48.09 -20.16 13.81
C ARG A 149 -48.40 -19.94 12.33
N LYS A 150 -47.46 -19.36 11.60
CA LYS A 150 -47.59 -19.13 10.16
C LYS A 150 -46.35 -19.61 9.43
N ALA A 151 -46.55 -20.42 8.39
CA ALA A 151 -45.48 -20.76 7.46
C ALA A 151 -45.16 -19.55 6.58
N GLY A 152 -43.88 -19.23 6.44
CA GLY A 152 -43.37 -18.21 5.55
C GLY A 152 -43.37 -18.71 4.10
N THR A 153 -43.59 -17.78 3.17
CA THR A 153 -43.57 -18.05 1.72
C THR A 153 -42.25 -17.65 1.07
N GLN A 154 -41.24 -17.28 1.87
CA GLN A 154 -39.93 -16.81 1.42
C GLN A 154 -38.82 -17.72 1.95
N SER A 155 -37.83 -17.99 1.09
CA SER A 155 -36.64 -18.77 1.43
C SER A 155 -35.67 -17.95 2.29
N LEU A 156 -34.86 -18.65 3.09
CA LEU A 156 -33.71 -18.03 3.77
C LEU A 156 -32.53 -17.75 2.83
N MET A 157 -32.48 -18.42 1.67
CA MET A 157 -31.51 -18.08 0.64
C MET A 157 -31.94 -16.74 -0.02
N PRO A 158 -31.12 -15.68 0.05
CA PRO A 158 -31.51 -14.37 -0.46
C PRO A 158 -31.85 -14.37 -1.96
N ASP A 159 -32.91 -13.67 -2.34
CA ASP A 159 -33.15 -13.31 -3.74
C ASP A 159 -32.02 -12.37 -4.22
N GLY A 160 -31.60 -12.50 -5.48
CA GLY A 160 -30.57 -11.63 -6.04
C GLY A 160 -29.11 -12.06 -5.82
N LEU A 161 -28.85 -13.20 -5.16
CA LEU A 161 -27.47 -13.72 -4.99
C LEU A 161 -26.71 -13.83 -6.30
N VAL A 162 -27.40 -14.21 -7.37
CA VAL A 162 -26.83 -14.35 -8.71
C VAL A 162 -26.30 -13.01 -9.25
N ASN A 163 -26.84 -11.88 -8.79
CA ASN A 163 -26.35 -10.55 -9.21
C ASN A 163 -24.98 -10.19 -8.60
N LEU A 164 -24.50 -10.95 -7.61
CA LEU A 164 -23.16 -10.81 -7.05
C LEU A 164 -22.10 -11.52 -7.90
N LEU A 165 -22.53 -12.36 -8.86
CA LEU A 165 -21.65 -12.96 -9.86
C LEU A 165 -21.35 -11.93 -10.95
N SER A 166 -20.13 -11.96 -11.45
CA SER A 166 -19.63 -10.97 -12.43
C SER A 166 -20.30 -11.14 -13.80
N ASP A 167 -20.66 -12.37 -14.15
CA ASP A 167 -21.27 -12.73 -15.43
C ASP A 167 -21.94 -14.11 -15.42
N ARG A 168 -22.55 -14.46 -16.56
CA ARG A 168 -23.19 -15.76 -16.81
C ARG A 168 -22.20 -16.93 -16.71
N GLN A 169 -20.92 -16.75 -17.02
CA GLN A 169 -19.96 -17.85 -16.95
C GLN A 169 -19.68 -18.22 -15.49
N GLN A 170 -19.57 -17.26 -14.59
CA GLN A 170 -19.49 -17.54 -13.15
C GLN A 170 -20.74 -18.27 -12.64
N PHE A 171 -21.92 -17.94 -13.17
CA PHE A 171 -23.14 -18.70 -12.86
C PHE A 171 -23.08 -20.15 -13.37
N LEU A 172 -22.58 -20.38 -14.58
CA LEU A 172 -22.39 -21.73 -15.12
C LEU A 172 -21.33 -22.52 -14.35
N ASP A 173 -20.23 -21.88 -13.96
CA ASP A 173 -19.16 -22.48 -13.16
C ASP A 173 -19.69 -22.88 -11.78
N LEU A 174 -20.38 -21.97 -11.07
CA LEU A 174 -21.06 -22.26 -9.81
C LEU A 174 -22.07 -23.40 -9.97
N THR A 175 -22.91 -23.34 -11.00
CA THR A 175 -23.91 -24.38 -11.27
C THR A 175 -23.25 -25.74 -11.56
N LYS A 176 -22.14 -25.77 -12.31
CA LYS A 176 -21.38 -26.99 -12.59
C LYS A 176 -20.82 -27.60 -11.32
N TYR A 177 -20.26 -26.78 -10.43
CA TYR A 177 -19.85 -27.22 -9.11
C TYR A 177 -21.01 -27.86 -8.32
N LEU A 178 -22.16 -27.19 -8.24
CA LEU A 178 -23.34 -27.70 -7.54
C LEU A 178 -23.82 -29.04 -8.12
N ILE A 179 -23.84 -29.18 -9.45
CA ILE A 179 -24.23 -30.42 -10.14
C ILE A 179 -23.27 -31.57 -9.79
N GLU A 180 -21.95 -31.34 -9.92
CA GLU A 180 -20.96 -32.39 -9.66
C GLU A 180 -20.93 -32.80 -8.20
N VAL A 181 -21.08 -31.85 -7.28
CA VAL A 181 -21.18 -32.13 -5.84
C VAL A 181 -22.44 -32.94 -5.53
N ALA A 182 -23.59 -32.58 -6.12
CA ALA A 182 -24.84 -33.30 -5.89
C ALA A 182 -24.84 -34.73 -6.47
N GLU A 183 -24.20 -34.93 -7.62
CA GLU A 183 -24.17 -36.23 -8.32
C GLU A 183 -23.10 -37.19 -7.77
N GLN A 184 -21.93 -36.65 -7.40
CA GLN A 184 -20.75 -37.45 -7.03
C GLN A 184 -20.47 -37.42 -5.52
N GLY A 185 -21.18 -36.59 -4.77
CA GLY A 185 -21.23 -36.62 -3.31
C GLY A 185 -19.98 -36.06 -2.62
N PRO A 186 -19.78 -36.41 -1.32
CA PRO A 186 -18.79 -35.77 -0.45
C PRO A 186 -17.33 -35.86 -0.93
N ALA A 187 -16.96 -36.94 -1.62
CA ALA A 187 -15.61 -37.12 -2.15
C ALA A 187 -15.29 -36.07 -3.22
N ARG A 188 -16.22 -35.80 -4.14
CA ARG A 188 -16.06 -34.77 -5.17
C ARG A 188 -16.09 -33.36 -4.59
N ALA A 189 -16.93 -33.13 -3.57
CA ALA A 189 -16.96 -31.87 -2.83
C ALA A 189 -15.61 -31.58 -2.15
N LYS A 190 -14.94 -32.61 -1.61
CA LYS A 190 -13.60 -32.51 -1.01
C LYS A 190 -12.52 -32.27 -2.05
N GLU A 191 -12.57 -32.95 -3.20
CA GLU A 191 -11.61 -32.79 -4.30
C GLU A 191 -11.66 -31.39 -4.92
N LEU A 192 -12.87 -30.87 -5.15
CA LEU A 192 -13.11 -29.56 -5.76
C LEU A 192 -12.95 -28.39 -4.79
N ARG A 193 -12.84 -28.66 -3.48
CA ARG A 193 -12.64 -27.62 -2.49
C ARG A 193 -11.37 -26.84 -2.88
N PRO A 194 -11.46 -25.53 -3.17
CA PRO A 194 -10.31 -24.77 -3.61
C PRO A 194 -9.20 -24.90 -2.57
N ALA A 195 -7.96 -25.11 -3.02
CA ALA A 195 -6.80 -24.83 -2.18
C ALA A 195 -6.95 -23.36 -1.80
N GLN A 196 -7.39 -23.11 -0.58
CA GLN A 196 -7.73 -21.77 -0.17
C GLN A 196 -6.46 -20.93 -0.39
N THR A 197 -6.50 -19.92 -1.27
CA THR A 197 -5.86 -18.63 -0.95
C THR A 197 -6.70 -18.02 0.16
N ALA A 198 -6.73 -18.76 1.27
CA ALA A 198 -7.14 -18.30 2.55
C ALA A 198 -6.23 -17.12 2.80
N LEU A 199 -6.82 -16.00 3.19
CA LEU A 199 -6.30 -15.41 4.42
C LEU A 199 -6.11 -16.58 5.37
N VAL A 200 -4.87 -17.02 5.55
CA VAL A 200 -4.51 -18.09 6.47
C VAL A 200 -4.90 -17.57 7.84
N ILE A 201 -6.16 -17.79 8.20
CA ILE A 201 -6.66 -17.57 9.53
C ILE A 201 -5.97 -18.67 10.34
N PRO A 202 -5.14 -18.31 11.31
CA PRO A 202 -4.38 -19.31 12.05
C PRO A 202 -5.30 -20.37 12.64
N GLU A 203 -4.83 -21.62 12.65
CA GLU A 203 -5.65 -22.77 13.06
C GLU A 203 -6.27 -22.61 14.45
N TYR A 204 -5.58 -21.91 15.35
CA TYR A 204 -6.05 -21.61 16.70
C TYR A 204 -7.39 -20.84 16.73
N GLU A 205 -7.76 -20.10 15.68
CA GLU A 205 -9.00 -19.30 15.63
C GLU A 205 -10.28 -20.15 15.65
N LYS A 206 -10.17 -21.45 15.40
CA LYS A 206 -11.31 -22.40 15.44
C LYS A 206 -11.73 -22.78 16.86
N ASP A 207 -10.77 -22.78 17.80
CA ASP A 207 -10.95 -23.35 19.14
C ASP A 207 -10.90 -22.31 20.26
N ILE A 208 -11.04 -21.01 19.94
CA ILE A 208 -10.86 -19.93 20.92
C ILE A 208 -11.97 -19.92 21.97
N ASP A 209 -11.57 -19.89 23.23
CA ASP A 209 -12.45 -19.63 24.37
C ASP A 209 -12.83 -18.14 24.43
N HIS A 210 -13.75 -17.74 23.53
CA HIS A 210 -14.27 -16.37 23.45
C HIS A 210 -14.91 -15.91 24.76
N ALA A 211 -15.62 -16.82 25.44
CA ALA A 211 -16.27 -16.51 26.71
C ALA A 211 -15.24 -16.24 27.81
N GLY A 212 -14.19 -17.05 27.90
CA GLY A 212 -13.06 -16.84 28.81
C GLY A 212 -12.31 -15.54 28.52
N LEU A 213 -12.07 -15.22 27.24
CA LEU A 213 -11.46 -13.94 26.84
C LEU A 213 -12.29 -12.74 27.29
N ILE A 214 -13.60 -12.76 27.06
CA ILE A 214 -14.50 -11.66 27.45
C ILE A 214 -14.61 -11.54 28.97
N ARG A 215 -14.67 -12.66 29.70
CA ARG A 215 -14.67 -12.66 31.18
C ARG A 215 -13.38 -12.09 31.76
N GLY A 216 -12.25 -12.26 31.06
CA GLY A 216 -10.93 -11.79 31.49
C GLY A 216 -10.62 -10.32 31.16
N LEU A 217 -11.55 -9.58 30.55
CA LEU A 217 -11.35 -8.17 30.23
C LEU A 217 -11.43 -7.30 31.48
N ASP A 218 -10.41 -6.47 31.68
CA ASP A 218 -10.24 -5.58 32.83
C ASP A 218 -9.81 -4.16 32.38
N GLU A 219 -9.59 -3.26 33.34
CA GLU A 219 -9.09 -1.91 33.03
C GLU A 219 -7.73 -1.92 32.31
N LYS A 220 -6.89 -2.95 32.54
CA LYS A 220 -5.63 -3.09 31.80
C LYS A 220 -5.88 -3.44 30.34
N ALA A 221 -6.91 -4.23 30.03
CA ALA A 221 -7.37 -4.51 28.68
C ALA A 221 -7.82 -3.24 27.95
N VAL A 222 -8.49 -2.31 28.65
CA VAL A 222 -8.82 -0.99 28.09
C VAL A 222 -7.55 -0.24 27.67
N LYS A 223 -6.53 -0.17 28.53
CA LYS A 223 -5.25 0.51 28.21
C LYS A 223 -4.51 -0.16 27.05
N ARG A 224 -4.46 -1.49 26.99
CA ARG A 224 -3.86 -2.22 25.86
C ARG A 224 -4.64 -1.98 24.56
N GLY A 225 -5.97 -2.00 24.64
CA GLY A 225 -6.86 -1.73 23.53
C GLY A 225 -6.74 -0.31 23.00
N GLU A 226 -6.59 0.67 23.89
CA GLU A 226 -6.34 2.07 23.54
C GLU A 226 -5.06 2.24 22.75
N ALA A 227 -3.97 1.62 23.22
CA ALA A 227 -2.67 1.68 22.55
C ALA A 227 -2.75 1.13 21.12
N ILE A 228 -3.44 0.00 20.94
CA ILE A 228 -3.65 -0.61 19.64
C ILE A 228 -4.57 0.24 18.76
N TYR A 229 -5.71 0.70 19.30
CA TYR A 229 -6.68 1.50 18.57
C TYR A 229 -6.05 2.79 18.05
N SER A 230 -5.34 3.51 18.91
CA SER A 230 -4.66 4.76 18.58
C SER A 230 -3.57 4.57 17.53
N ARG A 231 -2.94 3.39 17.51
CA ARG A 231 -1.89 3.04 16.55
C ARG A 231 -2.47 2.69 15.17
N VAL A 232 -3.51 1.86 15.13
CA VAL A 232 -3.95 1.20 13.89
C VAL A 232 -5.32 1.67 13.42
N CYS A 233 -6.28 1.76 14.33
CA CYS A 233 -7.69 1.93 13.97
C CYS A 233 -8.11 3.40 13.86
N ALA A 234 -7.57 4.27 14.72
CA ALA A 234 -7.94 5.69 14.80
C ALA A 234 -7.64 6.46 13.51
N ASN A 235 -6.61 6.07 12.75
CA ASN A 235 -6.30 6.69 11.47
C ASN A 235 -7.47 6.63 10.48
N CYS A 236 -8.21 5.52 10.48
CA CYS A 236 -9.36 5.31 9.59
C CYS A 236 -10.67 5.79 10.22
N HIS A 237 -10.87 5.51 11.52
CA HIS A 237 -12.15 5.71 12.21
C HIS A 237 -12.25 7.04 12.97
N GLY A 238 -11.13 7.71 13.19
CA GLY A 238 -11.03 8.92 14.01
C GLY A 238 -11.10 8.64 15.51
N THR A 239 -11.14 9.71 16.30
CA THR A 239 -11.58 9.70 17.70
C THR A 239 -12.93 10.41 17.78
N LYS A 240 -13.40 10.71 18.99
CA LYS A 240 -14.58 11.56 19.18
C LYS A 240 -14.33 12.99 18.70
N GLU A 241 -13.15 13.52 19.00
CA GLU A 241 -12.76 14.90 18.73
C GLU A 241 -12.17 15.09 17.34
N GLN A 242 -11.50 14.07 16.79
CA GLN A 242 -10.79 14.17 15.52
C GLN A 242 -11.35 13.19 14.48
N PRO A 243 -11.75 13.65 13.27
CA PRO A 243 -12.19 12.74 12.23
C PRO A 243 -11.03 11.90 11.70
N GLY A 244 -11.31 10.64 11.36
CA GLY A 244 -10.36 9.78 10.66
C GLY A 244 -10.14 10.22 9.21
N SER A 245 -9.06 9.74 8.62
CA SER A 245 -8.65 10.02 7.24
C SER A 245 -9.56 9.41 6.17
N LEU A 246 -10.41 8.42 6.53
CA LEU A 246 -11.35 7.78 5.62
C LEU A 246 -12.78 8.30 5.86
N PRO A 247 -13.33 9.13 4.95
CA PRO A 247 -14.67 9.71 5.11
C PRO A 247 -15.81 8.67 5.20
N THR A 248 -15.58 7.47 4.66
CA THR A 248 -16.57 6.38 4.61
C THR A 248 -16.56 5.47 5.85
N SER A 249 -15.58 5.61 6.74
CA SER A 249 -15.45 4.76 7.92
C SER A 249 -16.40 5.19 9.05
N PRO A 250 -16.98 4.24 9.81
CA PRO A 250 -17.85 4.58 10.92
C PRO A 250 -17.05 5.25 12.05
N LYS A 251 -17.59 6.36 12.57
CA LYS A 251 -17.11 6.99 13.80
C LYS A 251 -17.81 6.31 14.97
N PHE A 252 -17.10 5.56 15.79
CA PHE A 252 -17.74 4.69 16.79
C PHE A 252 -18.55 5.44 17.86
N ALA A 253 -18.19 6.70 18.14
CA ALA A 253 -18.95 7.57 19.03
C ALA A 253 -20.32 8.00 18.48
N ALA A 254 -20.58 7.88 17.17
CA ALA A 254 -21.75 8.50 16.53
C ALA A 254 -22.47 7.64 15.47
N HIS A 255 -21.78 6.73 14.80
CA HIS A 255 -22.32 5.97 13.66
C HIS A 255 -22.75 4.54 14.07
N VAL A 256 -23.66 3.97 13.28
CA VAL A 256 -24.16 2.60 13.45
C VAL A 256 -23.18 1.59 12.84
N PHE A 257 -22.88 0.51 13.57
CA PHE A 257 -22.08 -0.61 13.10
C PHE A 257 -22.84 -1.38 12.02
N LYS A 258 -22.16 -1.63 10.91
CA LYS A 258 -22.76 -2.31 9.74
C LYS A 258 -22.64 -3.84 9.81
N ASN A 259 -21.75 -4.36 10.64
CA ASN A 259 -21.47 -5.79 10.79
C ASN A 259 -21.62 -6.25 12.24
N GLY A 260 -22.64 -5.76 12.95
CA GLY A 260 -22.87 -6.01 14.38
C GLY A 260 -21.96 -5.21 15.31
N SER A 261 -22.47 -4.89 16.50
CA SER A 261 -21.76 -4.14 17.55
C SER A 261 -21.46 -4.97 18.80
N ASP A 262 -21.86 -6.24 18.83
CA ASP A 262 -21.49 -7.16 19.90
C ASP A 262 -20.02 -7.61 19.77
N PRO A 263 -19.37 -8.00 20.88
CA PRO A 263 -17.95 -8.37 20.85
C PRO A 263 -17.56 -9.45 19.84
N LEU A 264 -18.39 -10.47 19.64
CA LEU A 264 -18.08 -11.54 18.70
C LEU A 264 -18.16 -11.04 17.26
N SER A 265 -19.20 -10.28 16.91
CA SER A 265 -19.31 -9.66 15.58
C SER A 265 -18.17 -8.69 15.27
N MET A 266 -17.76 -7.88 16.27
CA MET A 266 -16.58 -7.02 16.14
C MET A 266 -15.30 -7.84 15.99
N TYR A 267 -15.16 -8.95 16.72
CA TYR A 267 -14.05 -9.88 16.59
C TYR A 267 -13.98 -10.49 15.19
N GLN A 268 -15.11 -10.94 14.64
CA GLN A 268 -15.19 -11.50 13.29
C GLN A 268 -14.84 -10.46 12.23
N THR A 269 -15.24 -9.20 12.43
CA THR A 269 -14.84 -8.08 11.56
C THR A 269 -13.32 -7.90 11.56
N LEU A 270 -12.67 -7.94 12.73
CA LEU A 270 -11.21 -7.85 12.83
C LEU A 270 -10.53 -9.09 12.24
N THR A 271 -11.09 -10.28 12.40
CA THR A 271 -10.47 -11.54 11.94
C THR A 271 -10.62 -11.80 10.45
N ARG A 272 -11.76 -11.40 9.86
CA ARG A 272 -12.13 -11.76 8.49
C ARG A 272 -12.27 -10.55 7.55
N GLY A 273 -12.13 -9.34 8.08
CA GLY A 273 -12.41 -8.11 7.35
C GLY A 273 -13.91 -7.88 7.14
N TYR A 274 -14.27 -6.67 6.74
CA TYR A 274 -15.64 -6.32 6.36
C TYR A 274 -15.69 -5.07 5.47
N GLY A 275 -16.36 -5.15 4.33
CA GLY A 275 -16.41 -4.05 3.35
C GLY A 275 -15.01 -3.69 2.85
N LEU A 276 -14.61 -2.42 3.02
CA LEU A 276 -13.26 -1.92 2.67
C LEU A 276 -12.22 -2.13 3.79
N MET A 277 -12.61 -2.70 4.94
CA MET A 277 -11.69 -2.99 6.03
C MET A 277 -11.04 -4.36 5.81
N PRO A 278 -9.72 -4.43 5.59
CA PRO A 278 -9.04 -5.71 5.47
C PRO A 278 -9.00 -6.43 6.83
N PRO A 279 -8.91 -7.77 6.83
CA PRO A 279 -8.67 -8.54 8.04
C PRO A 279 -7.38 -8.12 8.74
N GLN A 280 -7.43 -8.02 10.06
CA GLN A 280 -6.30 -7.68 10.93
C GLN A 280 -5.55 -8.94 11.34
N THR A 281 -4.94 -9.62 10.36
CA THR A 281 -4.25 -10.91 10.55
C THR A 281 -3.01 -10.84 11.44
N TRP A 282 -2.50 -9.64 11.69
CA TRP A 282 -1.38 -9.38 12.61
C TRP A 282 -1.81 -9.41 14.09
N MET A 283 -3.10 -9.32 14.40
CA MET A 283 -3.62 -9.33 15.77
C MET A 283 -3.91 -10.76 16.25
N VAL A 284 -3.43 -11.12 17.44
CA VAL A 284 -3.87 -12.34 18.12
C VAL A 284 -5.22 -12.13 18.84
N PRO A 285 -5.94 -13.19 19.26
CA PRO A 285 -7.30 -13.07 19.81
C PRO A 285 -7.42 -12.10 20.99
N ARG A 286 -6.46 -12.14 21.93
CA ARG A 286 -6.42 -11.22 23.08
C ARG A 286 -6.34 -9.76 22.67
N GLN A 287 -5.49 -9.43 21.68
CA GLN A 287 -5.34 -8.06 21.18
C GLN A 287 -6.63 -7.55 20.51
N LYS A 288 -7.36 -8.43 19.80
CA LYS A 288 -8.65 -8.09 19.20
C LYS A 288 -9.66 -7.72 20.29
N TYR A 289 -9.77 -8.55 21.32
CA TYR A 289 -10.68 -8.28 22.44
C TYR A 289 -10.27 -7.08 23.28
N ASP A 290 -8.97 -6.80 23.46
CA ASP A 290 -8.50 -5.58 24.11
C ASP A 290 -9.03 -4.33 23.37
N VAL A 291 -8.89 -4.27 22.03
CA VAL A 291 -9.40 -3.15 21.21
C VAL A 291 -10.92 -3.06 21.27
N ILE A 292 -11.62 -4.19 21.16
CA ILE A 292 -13.08 -4.24 21.26
C ILE A 292 -13.54 -3.72 22.62
N HIS A 293 -12.85 -4.10 23.70
CA HIS A 293 -13.16 -3.63 25.03
C HIS A 293 -12.95 -2.12 25.16
N TYR A 294 -11.80 -1.61 24.72
CA TYR A 294 -11.54 -0.16 24.68
C TYR A 294 -12.63 0.59 23.90
N LEU A 295 -13.04 0.08 22.73
CA LEU A 295 -14.11 0.69 21.93
C LEU A 295 -15.43 0.76 22.68
N ARG A 296 -15.81 -0.33 23.34
CA ARG A 296 -17.04 -0.43 24.11
C ARG A 296 -17.04 0.52 25.31
N GLU A 297 -15.94 0.57 26.06
CA GLU A 297 -15.83 1.41 27.26
C GLU A 297 -15.67 2.90 26.93
N THR A 298 -14.90 3.24 25.90
CA THR A 298 -14.51 4.62 25.61
C THR A 298 -15.48 5.33 24.66
N TYR A 299 -16.08 4.60 23.72
CA TYR A 299 -16.98 5.21 22.71
C TYR A 299 -18.42 4.77 22.89
N LEU A 300 -18.71 3.46 22.98
CA LEU A 300 -20.10 3.00 23.00
C LEU A 300 -20.80 3.37 24.30
N ARG A 301 -20.23 3.00 25.44
CA ARG A 301 -20.83 3.24 26.76
C ARG A 301 -21.15 4.73 27.01
N PRO A 302 -20.24 5.69 26.78
CA PRO A 302 -20.53 7.10 27.07
C PRO A 302 -21.24 7.85 25.93
N HIS A 303 -21.14 7.40 24.67
CA HIS A 303 -21.55 8.22 23.51
C HIS A 303 -22.47 7.52 22.51
N ASN A 304 -22.50 6.19 22.49
CA ASN A 304 -23.35 5.41 21.58
C ASN A 304 -23.99 4.20 22.30
N PRO A 305 -24.70 4.44 23.44
CA PRO A 305 -25.13 3.36 24.34
C PRO A 305 -26.18 2.45 23.70
N GLY A 306 -26.94 2.92 22.71
CA GLY A 306 -27.91 2.11 21.96
C GLY A 306 -27.30 0.96 21.18
N GLN A 307 -25.97 0.95 21.00
CA GLN A 307 -25.24 -0.15 20.36
C GLN A 307 -24.38 -0.97 21.33
N LEU A 308 -24.41 -0.64 22.63
CA LEU A 308 -23.67 -1.37 23.65
C LEU A 308 -24.43 -2.65 24.02
N VAL A 309 -24.04 -3.78 23.43
CA VAL A 309 -24.58 -5.10 23.79
C VAL A 309 -24.03 -5.52 25.16
N ARG A 310 -24.90 -5.99 26.06
CA ARG A 310 -24.50 -6.54 27.37
C ARG A 310 -23.85 -7.91 27.20
N THR A 311 -22.77 -8.14 27.94
CA THR A 311 -22.02 -9.41 27.94
C THR A 311 -22.24 -10.16 29.24
N ASP A 312 -23.50 -10.46 29.55
CA ASP A 312 -23.90 -11.29 30.69
C ASP A 312 -23.78 -12.79 30.35
N ASP A 313 -24.05 -13.67 31.33
CA ASP A 313 -23.93 -15.11 31.12
C ASP A 313 -24.84 -15.64 30.01
N ALA A 314 -25.96 -14.99 29.73
CA ALA A 314 -26.83 -15.33 28.61
C ALA A 314 -26.13 -15.06 27.27
N TYR A 315 -25.50 -13.89 27.10
CA TYR A 315 -24.68 -13.61 25.92
C TYR A 315 -23.48 -14.56 25.82
N LEU A 316 -22.76 -14.78 26.92
CA LEU A 316 -21.57 -15.65 26.93
C LEU A 316 -21.93 -17.10 26.55
N ALA A 317 -23.13 -17.57 26.88
CA ALA A 317 -23.64 -18.88 26.47
C ALA A 317 -23.94 -18.97 24.96
N THR A 318 -24.14 -17.84 24.28
CA THR A 318 -24.36 -17.79 22.81
C THR A 318 -23.07 -17.84 21.99
N LEU A 319 -21.90 -17.71 22.63
CA LEU A 319 -20.61 -17.69 21.94
C LEU A 319 -20.20 -19.09 21.44
N PRO A 320 -19.42 -19.16 20.34
CA PRO A 320 -18.81 -20.41 19.88
C PRO A 320 -18.06 -21.11 21.03
N GLN A 321 -18.28 -22.42 21.15
CA GLN A 321 -17.65 -23.25 22.18
C GLN A 321 -16.21 -23.59 21.78
N GLY A 322 -15.26 -22.81 22.30
CA GLY A 322 -13.83 -23.12 22.18
C GLY A 322 -13.32 -24.07 23.26
N ARG A 323 -12.05 -24.47 23.15
CA ARG A 323 -11.37 -25.24 24.20
C ARG A 323 -11.09 -24.33 25.39
N LYS A 324 -11.64 -24.66 26.56
CA LYS A 324 -11.49 -23.84 27.79
C LYS A 324 -10.02 -23.46 28.03
N GLY A 325 -9.73 -22.17 28.13
CA GLY A 325 -8.36 -21.65 28.33
C GLY A 325 -7.50 -21.53 27.06
N GLU A 326 -8.00 -21.92 25.89
CA GLU A 326 -7.36 -21.70 24.60
C GLU A 326 -7.65 -20.26 24.13
N TYR A 327 -6.63 -19.42 24.19
CA TYR A 327 -6.75 -17.99 23.91
C TYR A 327 -5.94 -17.55 22.68
N GLY A 328 -5.47 -18.53 21.90
CA GLY A 328 -4.50 -18.34 20.85
C GLY A 328 -3.11 -17.97 21.39
N PRO A 329 -2.17 -17.63 20.50
CA PRO A 329 -0.81 -17.25 20.87
C PRO A 329 -0.82 -16.06 21.82
N ALA A 330 0.16 -16.02 22.72
CA ALA A 330 0.41 -14.83 23.51
C ALA A 330 0.64 -13.63 22.57
N PRO A 331 0.08 -12.45 22.87
CA PRO A 331 0.38 -11.23 22.15
C PRO A 331 1.89 -11.07 22.01
N SER A 332 2.37 -11.00 20.77
CA SER A 332 3.73 -10.58 20.52
C SER A 332 3.80 -9.09 20.86
N ASN A 333 4.52 -8.77 21.92
CA ASN A 333 4.96 -7.39 22.19
C ASN A 333 6.15 -7.00 21.30
N VAL A 334 6.58 -7.90 20.40
CA VAL A 334 7.69 -7.63 19.47
C VAL A 334 7.17 -6.71 18.38
N GLU A 335 7.42 -5.43 18.57
CA GLU A 335 7.26 -4.42 17.54
C GLU A 335 8.35 -4.65 16.47
N PRO A 336 8.00 -4.98 15.21
CA PRO A 336 8.98 -5.34 14.19
C PRO A 336 10.03 -4.25 13.97
N TRP A 337 9.62 -2.98 14.02
CA TRP A 337 10.52 -1.84 13.90
C TRP A 337 11.47 -1.69 15.09
N VAL A 338 11.10 -2.13 16.30
CA VAL A 338 12.01 -2.13 17.47
C VAL A 338 12.96 -3.33 17.41
N ALA A 339 12.50 -4.44 16.84
CA ALA A 339 13.29 -5.65 16.69
C ALA A 339 14.30 -5.60 15.55
N ASN A 340 14.02 -4.80 14.52
CA ASN A 340 14.89 -4.59 13.37
C ASN A 340 16.26 -4.03 13.82
N ASP A 341 17.31 -4.71 13.40
CA ASP A 341 18.69 -4.25 13.54
C ASP A 341 19.02 -3.35 12.35
N TYR A 342 18.89 -2.03 12.50
CA TYR A 342 19.20 -1.03 11.46
C TYR A 342 20.71 -0.80 11.25
N GLY A 343 21.58 -1.64 11.82
CA GLY A 343 23.02 -1.38 11.86
C GLY A 343 23.39 -0.32 12.89
N PRO A 344 24.64 0.19 12.87
CA PRO A 344 25.16 1.09 13.91
C PRO A 344 24.53 2.48 13.90
N SER A 345 23.82 2.84 12.84
CA SER A 345 23.19 4.14 12.69
C SER A 345 21.86 4.08 11.92
N LEU A 346 20.99 5.06 12.16
CA LEU A 346 19.71 5.19 11.44
C LEU A 346 19.45 6.66 11.09
N VAL A 347 19.31 6.94 9.80
CA VAL A 347 18.91 8.26 9.32
C VAL A 347 17.40 8.43 9.38
N ASN A 348 16.93 9.50 10.01
CA ASN A 348 15.52 9.86 10.08
C ASN A 348 15.33 11.35 10.43
N THR A 349 14.09 11.79 10.48
CA THR A 349 13.70 13.04 11.12
C THR A 349 13.44 12.80 12.60
N TYR A 350 14.16 13.51 13.48
CA TYR A 350 14.06 13.33 14.94
C TYR A 350 13.70 14.65 15.64
N GLU A 351 12.68 14.65 16.48
CA GLU A 351 12.48 15.69 17.49
C GLU A 351 13.41 15.42 18.68
N VAL A 352 14.29 16.38 18.97
CA VAL A 352 15.29 16.28 20.04
C VAL A 352 15.00 17.20 21.23
N GLY A 353 13.93 18.01 21.16
CA GLY A 353 13.52 18.91 22.24
C GLY A 353 12.71 20.10 21.71
N GLY A 354 12.66 21.19 22.49
CA GLY A 354 11.92 22.40 22.14
C GLY A 354 10.48 22.41 22.62
N THR A 355 9.70 23.39 22.15
CA THR A 355 8.26 23.51 22.45
C THR A 355 7.44 23.07 21.24
N LYS A 356 6.13 22.86 21.43
CA LYS A 356 5.23 22.57 20.29
C LYS A 356 5.24 23.67 19.22
N ALA A 357 5.43 24.94 19.61
CA ALA A 357 5.49 26.07 18.69
C ALA A 357 6.84 26.19 17.97
N ALA A 358 7.93 25.83 18.66
CA ALA A 358 9.30 25.86 18.16
C ALA A 358 10.01 24.54 18.50
N PRO A 359 9.70 23.45 17.79
CA PRO A 359 10.33 22.16 18.03
C PRO A 359 11.77 22.20 17.55
N ASN A 360 12.67 21.57 18.31
CA ASN A 360 14.06 21.36 17.90
C ASN A 360 14.14 20.03 17.14
N ILE A 361 14.24 20.10 15.83
CA ILE A 361 14.19 18.95 14.94
C ILE A 361 15.50 18.83 14.18
N ALA A 362 16.05 17.62 14.12
CA ALA A 362 17.06 17.24 13.15
C ALA A 362 16.33 16.63 11.95
N TYR A 363 16.09 17.42 10.90
CA TYR A 363 15.30 17.00 9.74
C TYR A 363 15.96 15.84 8.98
N LYS A 364 17.29 15.88 8.87
CA LYS A 364 18.15 14.81 8.39
C LYS A 364 19.12 14.40 9.49
N GLY A 365 18.60 13.77 10.54
CA GLY A 365 19.43 13.31 11.65
C GLY A 365 19.98 11.92 11.35
N LEU A 366 21.30 11.75 11.45
CA LEU A 366 21.95 10.45 11.57
C LEU A 366 22.08 10.14 13.07
N ALA A 367 21.24 9.24 13.57
CA ALA A 367 21.38 8.74 14.92
C ALA A 367 22.44 7.63 14.95
N VAL A 368 23.40 7.72 15.87
CA VAL A 368 24.48 6.74 16.05
C VAL A 368 24.42 6.13 17.43
N ARG A 369 24.68 4.82 17.53
CA ARG A 369 24.89 4.12 18.80
C ARG A 369 26.30 4.38 19.32
N LEU A 370 26.44 4.66 20.62
CA LEU A 370 27.72 4.99 21.24
C LEU A 370 28.28 3.87 22.14
N ASP A 371 27.41 2.99 22.63
CA ASP A 371 27.79 1.81 23.43
C ASP A 371 27.98 0.58 22.53
N PRO A 372 28.93 -0.32 22.86
CA PRO A 372 29.12 -1.56 22.11
C PRO A 372 27.98 -2.55 22.38
N GLY A 373 27.67 -3.39 21.40
CA GLY A 373 26.78 -4.53 21.57
C GLY A 373 25.99 -4.89 20.31
N PRO A 374 25.37 -6.07 20.28
CA PRO A 374 24.62 -6.55 19.12
C PRO A 374 23.30 -5.80 18.92
N GLY A 375 22.70 -5.99 17.74
CA GLY A 375 21.34 -5.52 17.41
C GLY A 375 21.25 -4.05 16.95
N GLY A 376 22.37 -3.43 16.63
CA GLY A 376 22.41 -2.10 16.04
C GLY A 376 21.87 -0.99 16.93
N VAL A 377 21.53 0.14 16.33
CA VAL A 377 21.13 1.38 17.00
C VAL A 377 19.84 1.24 17.82
N SER A 378 18.92 0.38 17.41
CA SER A 378 17.65 0.13 18.11
C SER A 378 17.83 -0.56 19.48
N ARG A 379 19.00 -1.19 19.71
CA ARG A 379 19.35 -1.92 20.95
C ARG A 379 20.41 -1.25 21.81
N GLY A 380 20.81 -0.02 21.46
CA GLY A 380 21.74 0.76 22.25
C GLY A 380 21.23 1.14 23.64
N LYS A 381 22.10 1.80 24.40
CA LYS A 381 21.79 2.49 25.65
C LYS A 381 22.25 3.93 25.66
N ARG A 382 23.09 4.33 24.69
CA ARG A 382 23.63 5.67 24.54
C ARG A 382 23.68 6.04 23.07
N TRP A 383 23.23 7.24 22.75
CA TRP A 383 23.09 7.68 21.37
C TRP A 383 23.47 9.13 21.20
N ALA A 384 23.88 9.48 19.98
CA ALA A 384 23.95 10.86 19.52
C ALA A 384 23.22 11.00 18.20
N ILE A 385 22.69 12.19 17.91
CA ILE A 385 22.17 12.56 16.59
C ILE A 385 23.08 13.62 15.98
N PHE A 386 23.62 13.34 14.80
CA PHE A 386 24.32 14.31 13.96
C PHE A 386 23.39 14.79 12.85
N ASP A 387 23.22 16.11 12.71
CA ASP A 387 22.33 16.71 11.72
C ASP A 387 23.09 16.98 10.41
N LEU A 388 22.72 16.26 9.36
CA LEU A 388 23.40 16.26 8.05
C LEU A 388 23.25 17.57 7.28
N ASP A 389 22.30 18.44 7.65
CA ASP A 389 22.14 19.74 6.98
C ASP A 389 23.01 20.82 7.63
N THR A 390 23.28 20.70 8.93
CA THR A 390 23.90 21.77 9.74
C THR A 390 25.24 21.40 10.37
N MET A 391 25.67 20.14 10.24
CA MET A 391 26.90 19.60 10.84
C MET A 391 26.95 19.75 12.37
N ARG A 392 25.80 19.86 13.04
CA ARG A 392 25.73 19.90 14.51
C ARG A 392 25.52 18.50 15.06
N VAL A 393 26.06 18.25 16.24
CA VAL A 393 25.51 17.20 17.12
C VAL A 393 24.25 17.77 17.76
N ALA A 394 23.08 17.35 17.30
CA ALA A 394 21.79 17.89 17.69
C ALA A 394 21.41 17.48 19.11
N ALA A 395 21.66 16.23 19.50
CA ALA A 395 21.43 15.74 20.84
C ALA A 395 22.30 14.54 21.20
N VAL A 396 22.46 14.32 22.50
CA VAL A 396 23.02 13.11 23.10
C VAL A 396 22.14 12.69 24.26
N TRP A 397 21.79 11.42 24.34
CA TRP A 397 20.96 10.88 25.41
C TRP A 397 21.32 9.42 25.73
N ALA A 398 20.84 8.97 26.88
CA ALA A 398 21.01 7.60 27.35
C ALA A 398 19.71 7.07 27.97
N GLY A 399 19.53 5.75 27.97
CA GLY A 399 18.36 5.14 28.60
C GLY A 399 18.04 3.77 28.02
N ASP A 400 16.86 3.24 28.37
CA ASP A 400 16.41 1.93 27.94
C ASP A 400 15.72 1.92 26.57
N GLY A 401 15.37 3.10 26.03
CA GLY A 401 14.74 3.26 24.73
C GLY A 401 15.51 4.22 23.84
N PHE A 402 15.61 3.87 22.56
CA PHE A 402 16.25 4.71 21.54
C PHE A 402 15.38 5.94 21.21
N ILE A 403 14.16 5.69 20.73
CA ILE A 403 13.15 6.68 20.34
C ILE A 403 11.76 6.16 20.71
N ASP A 404 10.72 6.98 20.57
CA ASP A 404 9.33 6.57 20.84
C ASP A 404 8.67 5.78 19.69
N TRP A 405 9.39 5.58 18.57
CA TRP A 405 8.99 4.82 17.38
C TRP A 405 7.66 5.25 16.75
N LYS A 406 7.22 6.49 16.99
CA LYS A 406 5.99 7.01 16.38
C LYS A 406 6.24 7.52 14.97
N GLY A 407 5.46 7.02 14.02
CA GLY A 407 5.50 7.49 12.65
C GLY A 407 5.02 6.45 11.64
N ILE A 408 4.61 6.91 10.47
CA ILE A 408 3.99 6.07 9.42
C ILE A 408 4.85 4.87 9.00
N HIS A 409 6.17 5.01 9.08
CA HIS A 409 7.13 3.97 8.69
C HIS A 409 7.38 2.94 9.79
N PHE A 410 7.02 3.25 11.03
CA PHE A 410 7.14 2.36 12.18
C PHE A 410 5.75 1.88 12.57
N ASP A 411 5.12 2.55 13.54
CA ASP A 411 3.86 2.17 14.13
C ASP A 411 2.62 2.53 13.29
N GLY A 412 2.80 3.20 12.15
CA GLY A 412 1.73 3.55 11.22
C GLY A 412 0.95 4.81 11.58
N ARG A 413 1.32 5.53 12.65
CA ARG A 413 0.63 6.78 13.04
C ARG A 413 0.92 7.92 12.06
N HIS A 414 -0.12 8.70 11.78
CA HIS A 414 -0.06 9.86 10.90
C HIS A 414 0.18 11.15 11.69
N GLY A 415 0.79 12.15 11.05
CA GLY A 415 0.99 13.48 11.65
C GLY A 415 1.96 13.51 12.84
N VAL A 416 2.70 12.43 13.08
CA VAL A 416 3.72 12.31 14.12
C VAL A 416 5.05 11.94 13.51
N HIS A 417 6.12 12.22 14.25
CA HIS A 417 7.49 11.90 13.88
C HIS A 417 8.24 11.41 15.13
N PRO A 418 9.33 10.64 14.96
CA PRO A 418 10.06 10.08 16.07
C PRO A 418 10.63 11.15 17.01
N LYS A 419 10.50 10.89 18.31
CA LYS A 419 11.12 11.70 19.37
C LYS A 419 12.11 10.86 20.17
N ILE A 420 13.23 11.45 20.57
CA ILE A 420 14.17 10.80 21.50
C ILE A 420 13.51 10.53 22.85
N VAL A 421 13.88 9.42 23.50
CA VAL A 421 13.36 9.04 24.82
C VAL A 421 14.52 8.70 25.76
N GLY A 422 14.34 8.97 27.05
CA GLY A 422 15.36 8.74 28.06
C GLY A 422 15.96 10.02 28.61
N ASP A 423 17.14 9.90 29.19
CA ASP A 423 17.85 10.95 29.89
C ASP A 423 18.75 11.73 28.92
N VAL A 424 18.31 12.96 28.63
CA VAL A 424 18.94 13.84 27.64
C VAL A 424 20.12 14.56 28.28
N ARG A 425 21.33 14.26 27.79
CA ARG A 425 22.60 14.77 28.31
C ARG A 425 23.07 16.05 27.61
N LEU A 426 22.71 16.21 26.35
CA LEU A 426 23.05 17.38 25.54
C LEU A 426 21.95 17.62 24.51
N VAL A 427 21.58 18.89 24.31
CA VAL A 427 20.78 19.35 23.16
C VAL A 427 21.36 20.66 22.67
N ASN A 428 21.63 20.73 21.36
CA ASN A 428 21.99 21.96 20.67
C ASN A 428 20.77 22.48 19.87
N PRO A 429 20.51 23.80 19.84
CA PRO A 429 19.40 24.36 19.07
C PRO A 429 19.59 24.18 17.56
N VAL A 430 18.53 24.37 16.79
CA VAL A 430 18.59 24.34 15.32
C VAL A 430 19.48 25.48 14.82
N GLY A 431 20.50 25.14 14.04
CA GLY A 431 21.44 26.09 13.45
C GLY A 431 22.80 25.46 13.12
N PRO A 432 23.74 26.24 12.55
CA PRO A 432 25.04 25.74 12.14
C PRO A 432 25.87 25.17 13.30
N GLY A 433 26.44 23.98 13.11
CA GLY A 433 27.43 23.37 14.02
C GLY A 433 28.83 23.97 13.87
N TRP A 434 29.15 24.51 12.69
CA TRP A 434 30.36 25.25 12.40
C TRP A 434 30.02 26.69 12.04
N ALA A 435 30.83 27.66 12.49
CA ALA A 435 30.70 29.04 12.04
C ALA A 435 31.09 29.15 10.56
N ASN A 436 30.60 30.18 9.89
CA ASN A 436 30.96 30.48 8.52
C ASN A 436 32.48 30.70 8.46
N PRO A 437 33.24 29.94 7.65
CA PRO A 437 34.70 30.09 7.57
C PRO A 437 35.14 31.49 7.14
N GLU A 438 34.31 32.23 6.40
CA GLU A 438 34.62 33.57 5.91
C GLU A 438 34.38 34.66 6.96
N THR A 439 33.31 34.54 7.75
CA THR A 439 32.85 35.61 8.66
C THR A 439 32.96 35.27 10.14
N GLY A 440 33.16 34.01 10.50
CA GLY A 440 33.14 33.54 11.89
C GLY A 440 31.76 33.66 12.57
N SER A 441 30.68 33.85 11.80
CA SER A 441 29.30 33.93 12.31
C SER A 441 28.60 32.57 12.33
N PHE A 442 27.66 32.39 13.27
CA PHE A 442 26.75 31.25 13.35
C PHE A 442 25.33 31.58 12.86
N ASP A 443 25.14 32.73 12.19
CA ASP A 443 23.85 33.11 11.63
C ASP A 443 23.41 32.11 10.57
N ASP A 444 22.22 31.52 10.73
CA ASP A 444 21.73 30.45 9.86
C ASP A 444 21.26 31.00 8.50
N PRO A 445 22.00 30.78 7.39
CA PRO A 445 21.71 31.36 6.08
C PRO A 445 20.72 30.51 5.28
N ARG A 446 20.29 29.37 5.83
CA ARG A 446 19.47 28.41 5.09
C ARG A 446 18.14 29.03 4.71
N MET A 447 17.59 28.55 3.60
CA MET A 447 16.30 28.98 3.09
C MET A 447 15.23 28.86 4.18
N LYS A 448 14.49 29.96 4.39
CA LYS A 448 13.34 29.97 5.29
C LYS A 448 12.11 29.49 4.53
N GLY A 449 11.48 28.43 5.03
CA GLY A 449 10.22 27.95 4.49
C GLY A 449 9.09 28.97 4.69
N ARG A 450 7.92 28.69 4.11
CA ARG A 450 6.73 29.55 4.26
C ARG A 450 6.24 29.70 5.71
N ASP A 451 6.72 28.86 6.61
CA ASP A 451 6.48 28.92 8.06
C ASP A 451 7.59 29.66 8.84
N GLY A 452 8.57 30.26 8.13
CA GLY A 452 9.67 31.02 8.71
C GLY A 452 10.81 30.16 9.28
N ARG A 453 10.76 28.83 9.17
CA ARG A 453 11.80 27.93 9.71
C ARG A 453 12.89 27.65 8.68
N PRO A 454 14.16 27.46 9.08
CA PRO A 454 15.24 27.12 8.16
C PRO A 454 15.20 25.65 7.73
N TYR A 455 15.36 25.40 6.43
CA TYR A 455 15.36 24.06 5.82
C TYR A 455 16.49 23.85 4.82
N GLY A 456 16.85 22.58 4.61
CA GLY A 456 17.88 22.17 3.65
C GLY A 456 19.31 22.34 4.19
N PRO A 457 20.32 22.02 3.37
CA PRO A 457 21.72 22.05 3.79
C PRO A 457 22.25 23.48 3.90
N LEU A 458 23.33 23.65 4.67
CA LEU A 458 24.16 24.86 4.62
C LEU A 458 24.71 25.10 3.21
N PRO A 459 25.07 26.35 2.87
CA PRO A 459 25.76 26.66 1.62
C PRO A 459 27.02 25.77 1.45
N LYS A 460 27.23 25.23 0.25
CA LYS A 460 28.30 24.24 -0.02
C LYS A 460 29.71 24.74 0.32
N GLY A 461 29.97 26.04 0.16
CA GLY A 461 31.25 26.67 0.53
C GLY A 461 31.41 26.91 2.05
N TRP A 462 30.33 26.84 2.82
CA TRP A 462 30.39 26.90 4.29
C TRP A 462 30.67 25.50 4.85
N ALA A 463 29.75 24.56 4.61
CA ALA A 463 29.92 23.17 5.03
C ALA A 463 29.13 22.23 4.13
N LYS A 464 29.66 21.03 3.89
CA LYS A 464 29.04 20.04 3.01
C LYS A 464 29.24 18.62 3.56
N TYR A 465 28.14 17.93 3.87
CA TYR A 465 28.18 16.49 4.13
C TYR A 465 28.64 15.72 2.89
N ARG A 466 29.55 14.76 3.06
CA ARG A 466 30.04 13.90 1.97
C ARG A 466 29.56 12.47 2.10
N GLY A 467 29.30 11.99 3.31
CA GLY A 467 28.85 10.63 3.54
C GLY A 467 29.32 10.10 4.89
N SER A 468 29.07 8.81 5.12
CA SER A 468 29.51 8.12 6.32
C SER A 468 30.21 6.81 5.97
N TYR A 469 31.32 6.55 6.64
CA TYR A 469 31.98 5.24 6.61
C TYR A 469 31.45 4.36 7.75
N ALA A 470 31.35 3.07 7.49
CA ALA A 470 30.98 2.06 8.46
C ALA A 470 32.16 1.10 8.67
N PHE A 471 32.74 1.11 9.87
CA PHE A 471 33.89 0.28 10.24
C PHE A 471 33.56 -0.56 11.48
N GLY A 472 33.21 -1.84 11.27
CA GLY A 472 32.55 -2.62 12.33
C GLY A 472 31.30 -1.88 12.83
N ASP A 473 31.16 -1.72 14.15
CA ASP A 473 30.04 -0.98 14.76
C ASP A 473 30.24 0.54 14.80
N GLN A 474 31.34 1.06 14.27
CA GLN A 474 31.62 2.51 14.25
C GLN A 474 31.08 3.16 12.98
N THR A 475 30.40 4.29 13.15
CA THR A 475 30.02 5.20 12.06
C THR A 475 30.95 6.41 12.09
N LEU A 476 31.69 6.64 11.01
CA LEU A 476 32.53 7.82 10.82
C LEU A 476 31.89 8.77 9.84
N LEU A 477 31.75 10.02 10.23
CA LEU A 477 31.21 11.09 9.41
C LEU A 477 32.33 11.69 8.55
N SER A 478 32.02 11.97 7.28
CA SER A 478 32.89 12.68 6.35
C SER A 478 32.17 13.91 5.83
N TYR A 479 32.78 15.09 6.02
CA TYR A 479 32.23 16.36 5.55
C TYR A 479 33.33 17.40 5.34
N MET A 480 32.96 18.52 4.74
CA MET A 480 33.80 19.69 4.53
C MET A 480 33.35 20.85 5.39
N VAL A 481 34.29 21.68 5.82
CA VAL A 481 34.04 23.01 6.39
C VAL A 481 35.00 23.99 5.70
N GLY A 482 34.47 24.88 4.87
CA GLY A 482 35.29 25.68 3.95
C GLY A 482 36.05 24.78 2.98
N ASP A 483 37.37 24.89 2.98
CA ASP A 483 38.30 24.07 2.19
C ASP A 483 38.93 22.91 2.98
N ALA A 484 38.57 22.72 4.25
CA ALA A 484 39.10 21.65 5.08
C ALA A 484 38.20 20.41 5.10
N ASP A 485 38.81 19.26 4.82
CA ASP A 485 38.21 17.94 5.07
C ASP A 485 38.09 17.68 6.58
N VAL A 486 36.98 17.11 7.03
CA VAL A 486 36.78 16.67 8.41
C VAL A 486 36.27 15.24 8.42
N LEU A 487 37.03 14.38 9.11
CA LEU A 487 36.54 13.09 9.58
C LEU A 487 36.16 13.22 11.05
N GLU A 488 34.97 12.73 11.40
CA GLU A 488 34.46 12.78 12.76
C GLU A 488 33.93 11.42 13.21
N ALA A 489 34.36 10.99 14.39
CA ALA A 489 33.79 9.83 15.08
C ALA A 489 33.19 10.27 16.41
N ILE A 490 31.91 9.97 16.61
CA ILE A 490 31.21 10.20 17.88
C ILE A 490 31.23 8.88 18.66
N GLY A 491 31.72 8.92 19.89
CA GLY A 491 31.83 7.76 20.76
C GLY A 491 31.54 8.08 22.22
N ALA A 492 31.90 7.16 23.10
CA ALA A 492 31.78 7.35 24.55
C ALA A 492 33.02 6.79 25.28
N GLU A 493 33.42 7.46 26.36
CA GLU A 493 34.47 7.01 27.29
C GLU A 493 33.97 7.21 28.73
N GLY A 494 33.74 6.12 29.46
CA GLY A 494 32.99 6.20 30.72
C GLY A 494 31.58 6.70 30.46
N ASP A 495 31.13 7.73 31.18
CA ASP A 495 29.83 8.40 30.95
C ASP A 495 29.94 9.63 30.04
N ALA A 496 31.16 10.03 29.67
CA ALA A 496 31.37 11.15 28.76
C ALA A 496 31.19 10.73 27.31
N VAL A 497 30.66 11.66 26.52
CA VAL A 497 30.56 11.54 25.07
C VAL A 497 31.80 12.15 24.46
N THR A 498 32.36 11.49 23.47
CA THR A 498 33.57 11.96 22.79
C THR A 498 33.28 12.24 21.33
N ARG A 499 33.86 13.33 20.82
CA ARG A 499 33.91 13.64 19.38
C ARG A 499 35.37 13.68 18.98
N THR A 500 35.84 12.68 18.25
CA THR A 500 37.19 12.67 17.68
C THR A 500 37.11 13.34 16.31
N LEU A 501 37.90 14.41 16.12
CA LEU A 501 37.95 15.21 14.90
C LEU A 501 39.34 15.08 14.28
N GLU A 502 39.42 14.55 13.07
CA GLU A 502 40.61 14.64 12.22
C GLU A 502 40.34 15.68 11.14
N VAL A 503 40.99 16.83 11.27
CA VAL A 503 40.79 18.02 10.43
C VAL A 503 41.96 18.15 9.47
N GLY A 504 41.65 18.19 8.17
CA GLY A 504 42.58 18.46 7.09
C GLY A 504 43.11 19.89 7.11
N LYS A 505 43.91 20.26 6.10
CA LYS A 505 44.43 21.63 6.00
C LYS A 505 43.29 22.62 5.71
N SER A 506 43.26 23.72 6.46
CA SER A 506 42.35 24.85 6.24
C SER A 506 43.15 26.10 5.87
N SER A 507 42.62 26.93 4.98
CA SER A 507 43.14 28.29 4.73
C SER A 507 42.67 29.32 5.76
N ARG A 508 41.68 28.96 6.61
CA ARG A 508 41.02 29.87 7.55
C ARG A 508 40.87 29.27 8.95
N ASP A 509 40.67 30.14 9.93
CA ASP A 509 40.32 29.71 11.29
C ASP A 509 38.95 29.03 11.29
N MET A 510 38.81 27.95 12.05
CA MET A 510 37.59 27.16 12.12
C MET A 510 37.00 27.24 13.52
N LEU A 511 35.69 27.51 13.62
CA LEU A 511 34.97 27.58 14.88
C LEU A 511 33.83 26.55 14.89
N ALA A 512 33.83 25.63 15.85
CA ALA A 512 32.76 24.65 16.05
C ALA A 512 31.99 24.92 17.33
N ARG A 513 30.66 25.04 17.23
CA ARG A 513 29.76 25.06 18.39
C ARG A 513 29.61 23.65 18.94
N ILE A 514 30.01 23.44 20.19
CA ILE A 514 30.07 22.11 20.80
C ILE A 514 28.84 21.82 21.65
N ALA A 515 28.58 22.66 22.66
CA ALA A 515 27.54 22.45 23.66
C ALA A 515 27.15 23.78 24.33
N PRO A 516 25.98 23.87 24.98
CA PRO A 516 25.64 25.01 25.82
C PRO A 516 26.67 25.22 26.95
N ALA A 517 26.89 26.46 27.38
CA ALA A 517 27.92 26.83 28.35
C ALA A 517 27.77 26.19 29.75
N GLY A 518 26.60 25.61 30.05
CA GLY A 518 26.38 24.85 31.28
C GLY A 518 26.89 23.40 31.22
N ALA A 519 27.30 22.91 30.06
CA ALA A 519 27.84 21.56 29.91
C ALA A 519 29.32 21.50 30.30
N ASN A 520 29.76 20.40 30.91
CA ASN A 520 31.19 20.17 31.15
C ASN A 520 31.87 19.75 29.84
N VAL A 521 32.73 20.61 29.29
CA VAL A 521 33.42 20.36 28.02
C VAL A 521 34.91 20.59 28.17
N ARG A 522 35.71 19.68 27.61
CA ARG A 522 37.16 19.86 27.44
C ARG A 522 37.64 19.32 26.11
N VAL A 523 38.82 19.77 25.69
CA VAL A 523 39.47 19.34 24.44
C VAL A 523 40.85 18.78 24.76
N VAL A 524 41.20 17.66 24.12
CA VAL A 524 42.51 17.01 24.24
C VAL A 524 43.07 16.69 22.85
N GLY A 525 44.39 16.53 22.74
CA GLY A 525 45.10 16.33 21.46
C GLY A 525 46.00 17.51 21.13
N ASP A 526 45.70 18.24 20.06
CA ASP A 526 46.46 19.41 19.63
C ASP A 526 46.26 20.61 20.57
N SER A 527 47.35 21.06 21.20
CA SER A 527 47.34 22.19 22.14
C SER A 527 47.16 23.56 21.48
N ARG A 528 47.24 23.65 20.14
CA ARG A 528 47.00 24.89 19.39
C ARG A 528 45.51 25.19 19.22
N ALA A 529 44.64 24.21 19.43
CA ALA A 529 43.20 24.43 19.49
C ALA A 529 42.79 24.88 20.90
N SER A 530 41.76 25.73 20.98
CA SER A 530 41.27 26.27 22.25
C SER A 530 39.76 26.15 22.37
N LEU A 531 39.27 26.14 23.61
CA LEU A 531 37.85 26.13 23.92
C LEU A 531 37.50 27.42 24.65
N GLY A 532 36.53 28.18 24.12
CA GLY A 532 36.00 29.39 24.75
C GLY A 532 34.49 29.35 24.89
N VAL A 533 33.91 30.31 25.61
CA VAL A 533 32.45 30.51 25.65
C VAL A 533 32.09 31.72 24.79
N ARG A 534 31.18 31.54 23.83
CA ARG A 534 30.65 32.59 22.96
C ARG A 534 29.15 32.39 22.79
N ASP A 535 28.38 33.46 22.96
CA ASP A 535 26.92 33.47 22.80
C ASP A 535 26.18 32.38 23.60
N GLY A 536 26.70 32.04 24.79
CA GLY A 536 26.14 31.00 25.66
C GLY A 536 26.52 29.56 25.29
N PHE A 537 27.50 29.36 24.41
CA PHE A 537 27.98 28.03 24.00
C PHE A 537 29.48 27.88 24.18
N HIS A 538 29.93 26.66 24.50
CA HIS A 538 31.31 26.24 24.28
C HIS A 538 31.59 26.18 22.77
N VAL A 539 32.58 26.96 22.33
CA VAL A 539 33.05 27.03 20.94
C VAL A 539 34.51 26.59 20.90
N LEU A 540 34.78 25.55 20.11
CA LEU A 540 36.12 25.09 19.76
C LEU A 540 36.68 25.98 18.66
N SER A 541 37.85 26.57 18.89
CA SER A 541 38.59 27.36 17.91
C SER A 541 39.84 26.61 17.45
N ILE A 542 39.96 26.40 16.14
CA ILE A 542 41.10 25.75 15.49
C ILE A 542 41.72 26.78 14.53
N PRO A 543 42.85 27.41 14.88
CA PRO A 543 43.51 28.36 13.99
C PRO A 543 43.94 27.71 12.66
N ALA A 544 43.93 28.45 11.56
CA ALA A 544 44.37 27.95 10.24
C ALA A 544 45.79 27.37 10.30
N VAL A 545 46.66 28.01 11.09
CA VAL A 545 48.05 27.57 11.33
C VAL A 545 48.14 26.28 12.16
N ALA A 546 47.10 25.94 12.91
CA ALA A 546 47.00 24.70 13.65
C ALA A 546 46.61 23.50 12.77
N THR A 547 46.07 23.74 11.57
CA THR A 547 45.64 22.66 10.67
C THR A 547 46.79 22.12 9.78
N PRO A 548 46.84 20.80 9.48
CA PRO A 548 45.90 19.75 9.91
C PRO A 548 45.99 19.48 11.42
N ALA A 549 44.87 19.10 12.03
CA ALA A 549 44.74 18.94 13.48
C ALA A 549 44.01 17.63 13.83
N LEU A 550 44.41 17.02 14.95
CA LEU A 550 43.77 15.83 15.51
C LEU A 550 43.34 16.13 16.95
N LEU A 551 42.03 16.12 17.18
CA LEU A 551 41.41 16.61 18.40
C LEU A 551 40.39 15.62 18.92
N LYS A 552 40.19 15.60 20.24
CA LYS A 552 39.04 14.94 20.87
C LYS A 552 38.36 15.93 21.81
N VAL A 553 37.09 16.17 21.54
CA VAL A 553 36.20 16.93 22.41
C VAL A 553 35.50 15.94 23.34
N VAL A 554 35.51 16.23 24.64
CA VAL A 554 34.89 15.41 25.68
C VAL A 554 33.77 16.22 26.31
N ILE A 555 32.56 15.67 26.33
CA ILE A 555 31.36 16.28 26.89
C ILE A 555 30.88 15.39 28.04
N GLY A 556 30.87 15.94 29.26
CA GLY A 556 30.56 15.22 30.49
C GLY A 556 31.81 14.77 31.26
N GLU A 557 31.58 13.94 32.28
CA GLU A 557 32.63 13.47 33.19
C GLU A 557 33.23 12.13 32.75
N ALA A 558 34.56 12.10 32.67
CA ALA A 558 35.34 10.88 32.45
C ALA A 558 36.63 11.00 33.25
N LYS A 559 36.93 10.00 34.08
CA LYS A 559 38.12 9.96 34.95
C LYS A 559 39.41 9.94 34.14
N THR A 560 39.42 9.15 33.07
CA THR A 560 40.52 9.04 32.11
C THR A 560 39.95 9.22 30.72
N VAL A 561 40.68 9.94 29.87
CA VAL A 561 40.33 10.08 28.45
C VAL A 561 41.54 9.72 27.61
N ALA A 562 41.34 8.82 26.64
CA ALA A 562 42.37 8.46 25.69
C ALA A 562 42.66 9.64 24.74
N LEU A 563 43.92 9.82 24.35
CA LEU A 563 44.28 10.77 23.29
C LEU A 563 43.53 10.44 21.99
N PRO A 564 43.25 11.45 21.12
CA PRO A 564 42.64 11.18 19.83
C PRO A 564 43.57 10.31 18.98
N ARG A 565 42.97 9.39 18.22
CA ARG A 565 43.68 8.56 17.23
C ARG A 565 43.28 8.99 15.81
N PRO A 566 44.17 8.85 14.82
CA PRO A 566 43.79 9.05 13.42
C PRO A 566 42.60 8.17 13.04
N LEU A 567 41.63 8.76 12.33
CA LEU A 567 40.41 8.15 11.82
C LEU A 567 40.56 7.68 10.37
N LYS A 568 41.44 8.30 9.58
CA LYS A 568 41.70 7.90 8.18
C LYS A 568 41.95 6.41 7.96
N PRO A 569 42.65 5.66 8.85
CA PRO A 569 42.78 4.20 8.70
C PRO A 569 41.45 3.42 8.75
N LEU A 570 40.35 4.04 9.21
CA LEU A 570 39.03 3.42 9.31
C LEU A 570 38.16 3.71 8.06
N THR A 571 38.71 4.39 7.05
CA THR A 571 37.99 4.74 5.81
C THR A 571 38.33 3.80 4.64
N THR A 572 39.01 2.68 4.90
CA THR A 572 39.47 1.72 3.88
C THR A 572 38.62 0.44 3.83
N GLY A 573 37.46 0.45 4.49
CA GLY A 573 36.60 -0.70 4.68
C GLY A 573 36.87 -1.47 5.97
N GLY A 574 35.79 -1.90 6.62
CA GLY A 574 35.83 -2.56 7.92
C GLY A 574 35.63 -4.07 7.84
N PRO A 575 35.61 -4.78 8.97
CA PRO A 575 35.14 -6.16 9.00
C PRO A 575 33.66 -6.23 8.60
N ARG A 576 33.33 -7.20 7.76
CA ARG A 576 31.96 -7.52 7.35
C ARG A 576 31.04 -7.74 8.55
N ARG A 577 29.89 -7.05 8.60
CA ARG A 577 28.87 -7.14 9.66
C ARG A 577 27.79 -8.17 9.34
N TRP A 578 27.51 -8.41 8.06
CA TRP A 578 26.47 -9.32 7.59
C TRP A 578 27.07 -10.45 6.73
N PRO A 579 27.76 -11.42 7.35
CA PRO A 579 28.40 -12.52 6.63
C PRO A 579 27.39 -13.53 6.07
N ASP A 580 26.18 -13.63 6.64
CA ASP A 580 25.19 -14.62 6.24
C ASP A 580 24.64 -14.37 4.82
N VAL A 581 24.62 -15.44 4.03
CA VAL A 581 23.93 -15.50 2.74
C VAL A 581 22.70 -16.39 2.89
N LEU A 582 21.53 -15.78 2.78
CA LEU A 582 20.25 -16.44 3.02
C LEU A 582 19.74 -17.08 1.74
N LYS A 583 19.21 -18.29 1.84
CA LYS A 583 18.68 -19.05 0.71
C LYS A 583 17.17 -18.99 0.69
N THR A 584 16.62 -18.67 -0.47
CA THR A 584 15.18 -18.80 -0.74
C THR A 584 14.99 -19.41 -2.13
N SER A 585 13.74 -19.55 -2.56
CA SER A 585 13.42 -20.09 -3.87
C SER A 585 12.35 -19.27 -4.59
N VAL A 586 12.31 -19.42 -5.91
CA VAL A 586 11.25 -18.89 -6.76
C VAL A 586 10.12 -19.91 -6.84
N SER A 587 8.91 -19.48 -6.50
CA SER A 587 7.68 -20.22 -6.79
C SER A 587 7.20 -19.86 -8.20
N VAL A 588 7.32 -20.80 -9.12
CA VAL A 588 6.95 -20.59 -10.54
C VAL A 588 5.43 -20.62 -10.70
N GLY A 589 4.88 -19.56 -11.30
CA GLY A 589 3.46 -19.46 -11.63
C GLY A 589 3.04 -20.48 -12.68
N LYS A 590 1.92 -21.15 -12.45
CA LYS A 590 1.37 -22.19 -13.34
C LYS A 590 0.17 -21.72 -14.16
N ASP A 591 -0.12 -20.42 -14.17
CA ASP A 591 -1.25 -19.86 -14.90
C ASP A 591 -1.17 -20.22 -16.38
N ALA A 592 -2.28 -20.76 -16.90
CA ALA A 592 -2.41 -21.10 -18.31
C ALA A 592 -2.84 -19.89 -19.17
N GLY A 593 -2.91 -18.68 -18.61
CA GLY A 593 -3.31 -17.47 -19.31
C GLY A 593 -2.21 -16.85 -20.19
N PRO A 594 -2.45 -15.66 -20.76
CA PRO A 594 -1.42 -14.88 -21.49
C PRO A 594 -0.21 -14.49 -20.62
N PHE A 595 -0.41 -14.46 -19.31
CA PHE A 595 0.63 -14.20 -18.33
C PHE A 595 0.66 -15.29 -17.26
N ALA A 596 1.85 -15.55 -16.75
CA ALA A 596 2.07 -16.29 -15.52
C ALA A 596 2.98 -15.47 -14.60
N ALA A 597 2.70 -15.50 -13.30
CA ALA A 597 3.48 -14.74 -12.32
C ALA A 597 4.26 -15.66 -11.39
N ASP A 598 5.57 -15.51 -11.37
CA ASP A 598 6.45 -16.18 -10.42
C ASP A 598 6.60 -15.29 -9.16
N THR A 599 6.62 -15.92 -7.99
CA THR A 599 6.85 -15.24 -6.71
C THR A 599 8.26 -15.55 -6.20
N PHE A 600 9.04 -14.52 -5.91
CA PHE A 600 10.39 -14.69 -5.36
C PHE A 600 10.28 -14.77 -3.85
N GLY A 601 10.74 -15.89 -3.27
CA GLY A 601 10.77 -16.05 -1.83
C GLY A 601 11.65 -14.99 -1.18
N LEU A 602 11.09 -14.30 -0.19
CA LEU A 602 11.81 -13.31 0.61
C LEU A 602 12.36 -13.97 1.89
N PRO A 603 13.56 -13.63 2.37
CA PRO A 603 14.07 -14.11 3.65
C PRO A 603 13.39 -13.42 4.84
N GLU A 604 12.07 -13.62 4.98
CA GLU A 604 11.24 -13.01 6.02
C GLU A 604 11.72 -13.35 7.43
N ARG A 605 12.31 -14.53 7.60
CA ARG A 605 13.08 -14.91 8.79
C ARG A 605 14.55 -14.72 8.49
N ASN A 606 15.14 -13.69 9.06
CA ASN A 606 16.56 -13.38 8.92
C ASN A 606 17.19 -13.02 10.29
N PRO A 607 18.51 -13.16 10.45
CA PRO A 607 19.19 -12.93 11.73
C PRO A 607 19.04 -11.52 12.30
N TRP A 608 18.68 -10.55 11.46
CA TRP A 608 18.63 -9.13 11.79
C TRP A 608 17.21 -8.62 12.05
N ASN A 609 16.20 -9.49 11.94
CA ASN A 609 14.79 -9.12 11.97
C ASN A 609 14.43 -7.99 10.98
N ALA A 610 15.19 -7.89 9.89
CA ALA A 610 15.00 -6.88 8.87
C ALA A 610 13.65 -7.11 8.18
N GLN A 611 12.86 -6.04 8.07
CA GLN A 611 11.58 -6.08 7.37
C GLN A 611 11.81 -5.92 5.86
N LEU A 612 11.20 -6.81 5.07
CA LEU A 612 11.38 -6.84 3.61
C LEU A 612 10.21 -6.16 2.88
N ARG A 613 9.91 -4.93 3.28
CA ARG A 613 8.94 -4.06 2.57
C ARG A 613 9.65 -3.43 1.37
N LEU A 614 9.68 -4.15 0.26
CA LEU A 614 10.49 -3.79 -0.90
C LEU A 614 9.94 -2.56 -1.63
N THR A 615 10.83 -1.66 -2.03
CA THR A 615 10.45 -0.35 -2.57
C THR A 615 11.14 0.07 -3.85
N GLY A 616 12.22 -0.60 -4.23
CA GLY A 616 12.96 -0.33 -5.46
C GLY A 616 14.03 -1.36 -5.73
N PHE A 617 14.33 -1.59 -7.00
CA PHE A 617 15.37 -2.52 -7.43
C PHE A 617 15.88 -2.15 -8.82
N ASP A 618 17.05 -2.68 -9.16
CA ASP A 618 17.60 -2.66 -10.51
C ASP A 618 18.57 -3.84 -10.72
N PHE A 619 18.73 -4.24 -11.98
CA PHE A 619 19.60 -5.37 -12.33
C PHE A 619 21.07 -4.95 -12.39
N LEU A 620 21.96 -5.82 -11.93
CA LEU A 620 23.39 -5.66 -12.17
C LEU A 620 23.72 -6.01 -13.64
N PRO A 621 24.87 -5.57 -14.17
CA PRO A 621 25.22 -5.76 -15.59
C PRO A 621 25.22 -7.21 -16.08
N ASP A 622 25.45 -8.19 -15.19
CA ASP A 622 25.40 -9.61 -15.54
C ASP A 622 23.97 -10.16 -15.75
N GLY A 623 22.94 -9.43 -15.33
CA GLY A 623 21.54 -9.84 -15.38
C GLY A 623 21.15 -10.97 -14.43
N ASN A 624 22.08 -11.78 -13.91
CA ASN A 624 21.75 -12.84 -12.95
C ASN A 624 21.63 -12.34 -11.50
N ARG A 625 22.04 -11.08 -11.25
CA ARG A 625 21.97 -10.41 -9.96
C ARG A 625 21.17 -9.11 -10.03
N MET A 626 20.59 -8.73 -8.90
CA MET A 626 19.96 -7.43 -8.70
C MET A 626 20.27 -6.88 -7.32
N ALA A 627 20.20 -5.56 -7.17
CA ALA A 627 20.11 -4.91 -5.88
C ALA A 627 18.65 -4.50 -5.63
N VAL A 628 18.18 -4.67 -4.39
CA VAL A 628 16.82 -4.32 -3.96
C VAL A 628 16.87 -3.57 -2.64
N CYS A 629 16.11 -2.48 -2.52
CA CYS A 629 16.00 -1.68 -1.30
C CYS A 629 14.63 -1.88 -0.61
N THR A 630 14.62 -1.63 0.70
CA THR A 630 13.43 -1.69 1.55
C THR A 630 13.07 -0.31 2.07
N TRP A 631 11.79 -0.10 2.40
CA TRP A 631 11.35 1.11 3.10
C TRP A 631 12.03 1.28 4.46
N ASP A 632 12.41 0.18 5.10
CA ASP A 632 13.02 0.14 6.42
C ASP A 632 14.48 0.57 6.45
N GLY A 633 15.09 0.83 5.29
CA GLY A 633 16.44 1.38 5.18
C GLY A 633 17.50 0.38 4.72
N ASP A 634 17.10 -0.81 4.27
CA ASP A 634 18.01 -1.87 3.86
C ASP A 634 18.25 -1.90 2.36
N VAL A 635 19.41 -2.45 1.97
CA VAL A 635 19.70 -2.88 0.61
C VAL A 635 20.25 -4.30 0.63
N TRP A 636 19.75 -5.11 -0.30
CA TRP A 636 20.12 -6.51 -0.47
C TRP A 636 20.61 -6.75 -1.88
N LEU A 637 21.68 -7.53 -2.01
CA LEU A 637 22.09 -8.15 -3.27
C LEU A 637 21.41 -9.51 -3.37
N VAL A 638 20.75 -9.76 -4.50
CA VAL A 638 20.06 -11.02 -4.79
C VAL A 638 20.71 -11.65 -6.02
N SER A 639 21.11 -12.91 -5.91
CA SER A 639 21.72 -13.70 -6.99
C SER A 639 20.91 -14.93 -7.32
N GLY A 640 21.03 -15.43 -8.56
CA GLY A 640 20.31 -16.62 -9.03
C GLY A 640 18.99 -16.29 -9.74
N LEU A 641 18.82 -15.06 -10.23
CA LEU A 641 17.60 -14.64 -10.95
C LEU A 641 17.30 -15.50 -12.19
N LEU A 642 18.35 -16.05 -12.79
CA LEU A 642 18.31 -16.89 -13.99
C LEU A 642 18.61 -18.37 -13.69
N ASP A 643 18.69 -18.78 -12.41
CA ASP A 643 18.87 -20.19 -12.04
C ASP A 643 17.62 -21.00 -12.44
N PRO A 644 17.74 -22.01 -13.32
CA PRO A 644 16.61 -22.85 -13.72
C PRO A 644 16.02 -23.68 -12.58
N ALA A 645 16.80 -23.98 -11.53
CA ALA A 645 16.30 -24.65 -10.32
C ALA A 645 15.55 -23.67 -9.39
N GLY A 646 15.59 -22.37 -9.69
CA GLY A 646 14.89 -21.33 -8.93
C GLY A 646 15.49 -21.06 -7.55
N ASN A 647 16.79 -21.31 -7.33
CA ASN A 647 17.44 -20.97 -6.07
C ASN A 647 17.85 -19.49 -6.06
N LEU A 648 17.58 -18.83 -4.94
CA LEU A 648 17.97 -17.44 -4.73
C LEU A 648 18.93 -17.34 -3.55
N LEU A 649 19.94 -16.49 -3.70
CA LEU A 649 20.86 -16.12 -2.63
C LEU A 649 20.67 -14.64 -2.30
N TRP A 650 20.42 -14.34 -1.03
CA TRP A 650 20.22 -12.99 -0.52
C TRP A 650 21.35 -12.62 0.42
N GLN A 651 21.99 -11.50 0.14
CA GLN A 651 23.04 -10.91 0.98
C GLN A 651 22.63 -9.49 1.34
N ARG A 652 22.56 -9.18 2.64
CA ARG A 652 22.36 -7.81 3.10
C ARG A 652 23.66 -7.04 2.88
N ILE A 653 23.60 -5.90 2.21
CA ILE A 653 24.79 -5.11 1.84
C ILE A 653 24.79 -3.70 2.44
N ALA A 654 23.63 -3.19 2.86
CA ALA A 654 23.50 -1.88 3.50
C ALA A 654 22.28 -1.85 4.44
N SER A 655 22.32 -0.95 5.44
CA SER A 655 21.19 -0.66 6.34
C SER A 655 21.23 0.79 6.85
N GLY A 656 20.19 1.21 7.58
CA GLY A 656 20.16 2.52 8.26
C GLY A 656 19.77 3.70 7.37
N LEU A 657 19.36 3.46 6.11
CA LEU A 657 18.96 4.50 5.16
C LEU A 657 17.56 5.08 5.45
N PHE A 658 17.32 6.34 5.06
CA PHE A 658 16.05 7.02 5.37
C PHE A 658 14.99 6.78 4.29
N GLN A 659 14.09 5.82 4.55
CA GLN A 659 12.95 5.50 3.68
C GLN A 659 13.30 5.39 2.18
N PRO A 660 14.21 4.47 1.77
CA PRO A 660 14.51 4.22 0.37
C PRO A 660 13.25 3.92 -0.45
N LEU A 661 13.04 4.66 -1.54
CA LEU A 661 11.86 4.52 -2.41
C LEU A 661 12.20 4.50 -3.91
N GLY A 662 13.48 4.28 -4.21
CA GLY A 662 13.95 3.75 -5.47
C GLY A 662 15.44 3.49 -5.50
N LEU A 663 15.83 2.69 -6.49
CA LEU A 663 17.20 2.19 -6.67
C LEU A 663 17.52 2.19 -8.16
N LYS A 664 18.74 2.58 -8.50
CA LYS A 664 19.26 2.54 -9.88
C LYS A 664 20.68 1.99 -9.88
N VAL A 665 20.97 1.09 -10.82
CA VAL A 665 22.33 0.69 -11.17
C VAL A 665 22.75 1.51 -12.38
N ARG A 666 23.88 2.23 -12.26
CA ARG A 666 24.47 3.02 -13.35
C ARG A 666 25.97 2.75 -13.37
N ASP A 667 26.48 2.25 -14.49
CA ASP A 667 27.88 1.87 -14.67
C ASP A 667 28.39 0.90 -13.59
N GLY A 668 27.54 -0.06 -13.20
CA GLY A 668 27.82 -1.03 -12.13
C GLY A 668 27.76 -0.46 -10.71
N GLN A 669 27.56 0.84 -10.54
CA GLN A 669 27.44 1.50 -9.23
C GLN A 669 25.98 1.53 -8.76
N LEU A 670 25.79 1.43 -7.45
CA LEU A 670 24.46 1.42 -6.82
C LEU A 670 24.10 2.81 -6.29
N PHE A 671 22.97 3.35 -6.76
CA PHE A 671 22.38 4.60 -6.30
C PHE A 671 21.01 4.34 -5.66
N VAL A 672 20.80 4.87 -4.47
CA VAL A 672 19.58 4.68 -3.69
C VAL A 672 18.94 6.04 -3.39
N CYS A 673 17.71 6.24 -3.86
CA CYS A 673 16.94 7.45 -3.57
C CYS A 673 16.28 7.31 -2.19
N CYS A 674 16.83 8.01 -1.22
CA CYS A 674 16.30 8.14 0.13
C CYS A 674 15.49 9.44 0.24
N ARG A 675 14.75 9.61 1.35
CA ARG A 675 13.99 10.83 1.59
C ARG A 675 14.88 12.08 1.69
N ASP A 676 16.10 11.91 2.21
CA ASP A 676 17.05 12.97 2.57
C ASP A 676 18.18 13.20 1.57
N GLN A 677 18.46 12.22 0.69
CA GLN A 677 19.57 12.27 -0.26
C GLN A 677 19.46 11.15 -1.31
N ILE A 678 20.27 11.26 -2.37
CA ILE A 678 20.69 10.11 -3.18
C ILE A 678 22.00 9.58 -2.58
N VAL A 679 22.00 8.32 -2.18
CA VAL A 679 23.19 7.64 -1.63
C VAL A 679 23.86 6.82 -2.72
N ARG A 680 25.18 6.95 -2.87
CA ARG A 680 25.99 5.99 -3.64
C ARG A 680 26.67 5.03 -2.65
N LEU A 681 26.48 3.73 -2.86
CA LEU A 681 27.03 2.69 -1.99
C LEU A 681 28.36 2.18 -2.54
N HIS A 682 29.38 2.10 -1.68
CA HIS A 682 30.70 1.59 -2.02
C HIS A 682 31.10 0.44 -1.11
N ASP A 683 31.53 -0.65 -1.72
CA ASP A 683 32.32 -1.72 -1.11
C ASP A 683 33.79 -1.38 -1.37
N LEU A 684 34.53 -0.98 -0.33
CA LEU A 684 35.89 -0.45 -0.47
C LEU A 684 36.94 -1.56 -0.34
N ASN A 685 36.60 -2.68 0.29
CA ASN A 685 37.50 -3.79 0.57
C ASN A 685 37.18 -5.07 -0.25
N GLY A 686 36.08 -5.09 -1.00
CA GLY A 686 35.64 -6.20 -1.85
C GLY A 686 34.99 -7.36 -1.09
N ASP A 687 34.51 -7.15 0.14
CA ASP A 687 33.91 -8.22 0.97
C ASP A 687 32.40 -8.45 0.70
N GLY A 688 31.82 -7.63 -0.18
CA GLY A 688 30.42 -7.65 -0.56
C GLY A 688 29.50 -6.86 0.36
N GLU A 689 30.03 -6.01 1.24
CA GLU A 689 29.26 -5.11 2.10
C GLU A 689 29.59 -3.63 1.83
N THR A 690 28.65 -2.73 2.11
CA THR A 690 28.89 -1.29 1.98
C THR A 690 29.73 -0.77 3.14
N ASP A 691 30.87 -0.18 2.81
CA ASP A 691 31.78 0.51 3.73
C ASP A 691 31.59 2.02 3.72
N TYR A 692 31.21 2.60 2.57
CA TYR A 692 31.02 4.04 2.43
C TYR A 692 29.66 4.35 1.81
N TYR A 693 28.87 5.10 2.58
CA TYR A 693 27.56 5.62 2.22
C TYR A 693 27.75 7.06 1.77
N GLU A 694 28.08 7.25 0.50
CA GLU A 694 28.34 8.57 -0.04
C GLU A 694 27.04 9.35 -0.22
N CYS A 695 27.00 10.57 0.30
CA CYS A 695 26.00 11.57 -0.05
C CYS A 695 26.29 12.09 -1.47
N PHE A 696 25.84 11.35 -2.47
CA PHE A 696 26.02 11.70 -3.87
C PHE A 696 25.29 13.01 -4.20
N ASN A 697 24.06 13.16 -3.68
CA ASN A 697 23.34 14.44 -3.67
C ASN A 697 22.55 14.61 -2.37
N GLY A 698 22.80 15.70 -1.64
CA GLY A 698 22.13 16.02 -0.38
C GLY A 698 21.17 17.21 -0.46
N ASP A 699 20.78 17.67 -1.66
CA ASP A 699 19.99 18.89 -1.82
C ASP A 699 18.52 18.73 -1.40
N HIS A 700 18.08 17.51 -1.05
CA HIS A 700 16.69 17.25 -0.67
C HIS A 700 16.28 18.15 0.50
N GLN A 701 15.13 18.83 0.40
CA GLN A 701 14.61 19.67 1.48
C GLN A 701 13.61 18.87 2.30
N VAL A 702 13.95 18.45 3.53
CA VAL A 702 13.11 17.57 4.37
C VAL A 702 12.45 18.37 5.50
N THR A 703 11.21 18.03 5.82
CA THR A 703 10.44 18.53 6.97
C THR A 703 10.05 17.39 7.91
N GLU A 704 9.32 17.68 8.99
CA GLU A 704 8.77 16.68 9.90
C GLU A 704 7.51 15.98 9.37
N HIS A 705 7.00 16.42 8.22
CA HIS A 705 5.74 15.93 7.71
C HIS A 705 5.84 14.48 7.22
N PHE A 706 4.95 13.58 7.64
CA PHE A 706 5.10 12.14 7.35
C PHE A 706 4.94 11.73 5.87
N HIS A 707 4.30 12.56 5.03
CA HIS A 707 3.82 12.19 3.68
C HIS A 707 4.64 12.78 2.50
N GLU A 708 5.85 13.30 2.73
CA GLU A 708 6.67 13.95 1.68
C GLU A 708 7.69 13.00 1.00
N PHE A 709 7.23 11.83 0.58
CA PHE A 709 8.07 10.78 -0.01
C PHE A 709 8.87 11.24 -1.25
N ALA A 710 10.09 10.70 -1.40
CA ALA A 710 10.91 10.82 -2.60
C ALA A 710 10.83 9.51 -3.41
N MET A 711 10.03 9.50 -4.48
CA MET A 711 9.60 8.30 -5.20
C MET A 711 10.31 8.12 -6.55
N GLY A 712 10.79 6.90 -6.79
CA GLY A 712 11.44 6.46 -8.02
C GLY A 712 12.94 6.31 -7.84
N LEU A 713 13.62 5.86 -8.89
CA LEU A 713 14.82 6.54 -9.39
C LEU A 713 15.03 6.17 -10.86
N GLN A 714 15.02 7.16 -11.74
CA GLN A 714 15.27 7.00 -13.18
C GLN A 714 16.56 7.69 -13.59
N THR A 715 17.15 7.26 -14.70
CA THR A 715 18.30 7.94 -15.30
C THR A 715 18.15 8.09 -16.81
N ASP A 716 18.71 9.15 -17.37
CA ASP A 716 18.82 9.35 -18.81
C ASP A 716 20.18 8.88 -19.35
N ALA A 717 20.36 8.93 -20.66
CA ALA A 717 21.62 8.56 -21.31
C ALA A 717 22.79 9.50 -20.96
N ALA A 718 22.52 10.72 -20.46
CA ALA A 718 23.54 11.64 -19.97
C ALA A 718 23.91 11.37 -18.50
N GLY A 719 23.28 10.38 -17.85
CA GLY A 719 23.52 9.98 -16.48
C GLY A 719 22.81 10.85 -15.44
N ASN A 720 21.94 11.80 -15.82
CA ASN A 720 21.17 12.56 -14.83
C ASN A 720 20.18 11.65 -14.11
N PHE A 721 19.79 12.01 -12.88
CA PHE A 721 18.80 11.26 -12.10
C PHE A 721 17.48 12.00 -12.00
N TYR A 722 16.37 11.26 -11.95
CA TYR A 722 15.02 11.81 -11.85
C TYR A 722 14.19 11.08 -10.80
N TYR A 723 13.52 11.85 -9.95
CA TYR A 723 12.58 11.35 -8.94
C TYR A 723 11.48 12.38 -8.67
N ALA A 724 10.34 11.92 -8.16
CA ALA A 724 9.24 12.79 -7.77
C ALA A 724 9.20 12.94 -6.25
N LYS A 725 8.96 14.15 -5.75
CA LYS A 725 8.77 14.41 -4.33
C LYS A 725 7.33 14.82 -4.04
N SER A 726 6.69 14.10 -3.13
CA SER A 726 5.30 14.33 -2.73
C SER A 726 5.14 15.65 -1.95
N GLY A 727 3.94 16.22 -2.00
CA GLY A 727 3.55 17.35 -1.16
C GLY A 727 3.19 16.91 0.26
N ARG A 728 2.76 17.86 1.09
CA ARG A 728 2.26 17.56 2.42
C ARG A 728 0.80 17.12 2.33
N HIS A 729 0.48 16.00 2.96
CA HIS A 729 -0.90 15.56 3.10
C HIS A 729 -1.69 16.55 3.96
N ALA A 730 -2.85 16.97 3.46
CA ALA A 730 -3.78 17.85 4.16
C ALA A 730 -3.23 19.23 4.60
N LEU A 731 -2.04 19.64 4.12
CA LEU A 731 -1.38 20.88 4.51
C LEU A 731 -0.73 21.54 3.29
N GLN A 732 -0.59 22.88 3.35
CA GLN A 732 0.15 23.62 2.34
C GLN A 732 1.66 23.32 2.43
N ALA A 733 2.32 23.34 1.28
CA ALA A 733 3.77 23.23 1.16
C ALA A 733 4.49 24.34 1.94
N VAL A 734 5.59 23.98 2.61
CA VAL A 734 6.49 24.95 3.27
C VAL A 734 7.85 25.09 2.58
N VAL A 735 8.34 24.06 1.87
CA VAL A 735 9.61 24.09 1.13
C VAL A 735 9.41 23.87 -0.38
N PRO A 736 10.29 24.42 -1.25
CA PRO A 736 10.24 24.29 -2.70
C PRO A 736 10.04 22.88 -3.27
N HIS A 737 10.65 21.84 -2.68
CA HIS A 737 10.56 20.48 -3.22
C HIS A 737 9.22 19.76 -2.93
N HIS A 738 8.24 20.41 -2.30
CA HIS A 738 6.94 19.77 -2.06
C HIS A 738 6.06 19.75 -3.32
N GLY A 739 5.78 18.54 -3.81
CA GLY A 739 4.87 18.32 -4.94
C GLY A 739 5.54 18.58 -6.29
N THR A 740 6.76 18.07 -6.47
CA THR A 740 7.64 18.39 -7.61
C THR A 740 8.20 17.15 -8.30
N LEU A 741 8.51 17.28 -9.60
CA LEU A 741 9.44 16.39 -10.31
C LEU A 741 10.83 17.04 -10.31
N LEU A 742 11.86 16.29 -9.93
CA LEU A 742 13.22 16.79 -9.73
C LEU A 742 14.20 16.10 -10.69
N LYS A 743 15.21 16.85 -11.13
CA LYS A 743 16.38 16.38 -11.87
C LYS A 743 17.63 16.63 -11.04
N VAL A 744 18.47 15.62 -10.88
CA VAL A 744 19.81 15.76 -10.30
C VAL A 744 20.83 15.58 -11.41
N SER A 745 21.83 16.47 -11.47
CA SER A 745 22.90 16.39 -12.48
C SER A 745 23.68 15.07 -12.39
N ALA A 746 24.27 14.66 -13.50
CA ALA A 746 24.96 13.36 -13.60
C ALA A 746 26.11 13.16 -12.59
N ASP A 747 26.69 14.26 -12.11
CA ASP A 747 27.74 14.33 -11.09
C ASP A 747 27.20 14.54 -9.66
N GLY A 748 25.87 14.65 -9.48
CA GLY A 748 25.22 14.86 -8.19
C GLY A 748 25.34 16.30 -7.66
N ALA A 749 25.97 17.21 -8.39
CA ALA A 749 26.30 18.54 -7.90
C ALA A 749 25.10 19.48 -7.74
N THR A 750 24.04 19.31 -8.54
CA THR A 750 22.90 20.23 -8.57
C THR A 750 21.57 19.52 -8.70
N THR A 751 20.52 20.13 -8.15
CA THR A 751 19.12 19.69 -8.29
C THR A 751 18.28 20.79 -8.92
N GLU A 752 17.49 20.45 -9.93
CA GLU A 752 16.55 21.32 -10.64
C GLU A 752 15.11 20.82 -10.44
N ILE A 753 14.19 21.75 -10.15
CA ILE A 753 12.74 21.46 -10.18
C ILE A 753 12.27 21.56 -11.63
N LEU A 754 11.82 20.43 -12.19
CA LEU A 754 11.31 20.38 -13.56
C LEU A 754 9.84 20.72 -13.67
N ALA A 755 9.03 20.34 -12.69
CA ALA A 755 7.58 20.53 -12.70
C ALA A 755 7.01 20.59 -11.28
N THR A 756 5.84 21.21 -11.12
CA THR A 756 5.17 21.44 -9.82
C THR A 756 3.70 21.05 -9.85
N GLY A 757 3.03 21.06 -8.70
CA GLY A 757 1.58 20.84 -8.62
C GLY A 757 1.17 19.37 -8.53
N PHE A 758 2.08 18.51 -8.07
CA PHE A 758 1.75 17.14 -7.68
C PHE A 758 1.31 17.08 -6.21
N ARG A 759 0.47 16.11 -5.86
CA ARG A 759 0.06 15.87 -4.47
C ARG A 759 0.88 14.77 -3.83
N ALA A 760 0.88 13.60 -4.44
CA ALA A 760 1.46 12.36 -3.95
C ALA A 760 1.92 11.51 -5.14
N ALA A 761 2.93 11.99 -5.87
CA ALA A 761 3.41 11.29 -7.04
C ALA A 761 4.10 9.97 -6.67
N ASN A 762 3.73 8.86 -7.32
CA ASN A 762 4.25 7.53 -6.99
C ASN A 762 4.91 6.85 -8.20
N GLY A 763 5.95 7.48 -8.72
CA GLY A 763 6.77 6.90 -9.78
C GLY A 763 7.01 7.89 -10.92
N VAL A 764 8.08 7.63 -11.66
CA VAL A 764 8.52 8.44 -12.79
C VAL A 764 8.86 7.49 -13.93
N CYS A 765 8.26 7.72 -15.09
CA CYS A 765 8.63 7.06 -16.33
C CYS A 765 9.25 8.11 -17.25
N LEU A 766 10.54 7.99 -17.55
CA LEU A 766 11.22 8.85 -18.51
C LEU A 766 10.93 8.36 -19.93
N ASN A 767 10.51 9.27 -20.81
CA ASN A 767 10.24 8.97 -22.21
C ASN A 767 11.48 9.28 -23.09
N PRO A 768 11.62 8.62 -24.25
CA PRO A 768 12.70 8.91 -25.20
C PRO A 768 12.75 10.36 -25.71
N ASP A 769 11.60 11.06 -25.73
CA ASP A 769 11.50 12.47 -26.14
C ASP A 769 11.91 13.46 -25.02
N GLY A 770 12.31 12.96 -23.85
CA GLY A 770 12.67 13.77 -22.68
C GLY A 770 11.47 14.24 -21.84
N SER A 771 10.25 13.92 -22.24
CA SER A 771 9.06 14.08 -21.38
C SER A 771 8.96 12.96 -20.35
N PHE A 772 7.97 13.02 -19.46
CA PHE A 772 7.76 12.02 -18.43
C PHE A 772 6.30 11.58 -18.36
N PHE A 773 6.06 10.38 -17.85
CA PHE A 773 4.79 10.05 -17.21
C PHE A 773 4.95 10.00 -15.69
N VAL A 774 4.02 10.66 -15.00
CA VAL A 774 3.99 10.71 -13.53
C VAL A 774 2.56 10.48 -13.06
N THR A 775 2.36 9.46 -12.22
CA THR A 775 1.09 9.24 -11.54
C THR A 775 0.95 10.16 -10.35
N ASP A 776 -0.29 10.47 -9.97
CA ASP A 776 -0.58 11.28 -8.79
C ASP A 776 -1.89 10.82 -8.14
N GLN A 777 -1.97 10.88 -6.81
CA GLN A 777 -3.11 10.33 -6.06
C GLN A 777 -4.17 11.37 -5.74
N GLU A 778 -5.41 10.89 -5.61
CA GLU A 778 -6.58 11.63 -5.19
C GLU A 778 -6.36 12.37 -3.85
N GLY A 779 -6.90 13.58 -3.78
CA GLY A 779 -7.35 14.23 -2.56
C GLY A 779 -7.48 15.74 -2.74
N PHE A 780 -6.95 16.54 -1.81
CA PHE A 780 -6.98 18.00 -1.88
C PHE A 780 -6.41 18.51 -3.21
N TRP A 781 -7.22 19.27 -3.95
CA TRP A 781 -6.93 19.78 -5.30
C TRP A 781 -6.68 18.74 -6.40
N THR A 782 -6.84 17.46 -6.09
CA THR A 782 -6.67 16.35 -7.03
C THR A 782 -7.95 15.50 -7.03
N PRO A 783 -8.91 15.77 -7.94
CA PRO A 783 -10.25 15.18 -7.94
C PRO A 783 -10.29 13.65 -7.84
N LYS A 784 -9.38 12.99 -8.56
CA LYS A 784 -9.20 11.54 -8.63
C LYS A 784 -7.73 11.23 -8.89
N ASN A 785 -7.36 9.96 -8.79
CA ASN A 785 -6.04 9.52 -9.23
C ASN A 785 -5.86 9.87 -10.72
N ARG A 786 -4.62 10.00 -11.18
CA ARG A 786 -4.36 10.42 -12.57
C ARG A 786 -3.00 9.98 -13.08
N ILE A 787 -2.90 9.88 -14.40
CA ILE A 787 -1.65 9.76 -15.14
C ILE A 787 -1.39 11.09 -15.84
N ASN A 788 -0.25 11.72 -15.60
CA ASN A 788 0.13 12.97 -16.25
C ASN A 788 1.21 12.71 -17.30
N ARG A 789 1.07 13.28 -18.50
CA ARG A 789 2.21 13.50 -19.40
C ARG A 789 2.86 14.82 -18.98
N VAL A 790 4.09 14.74 -18.49
CA VAL A 790 4.78 15.83 -17.81
C VAL A 790 5.87 16.42 -18.70
N GLU A 791 5.82 17.75 -18.84
CA GLU A 791 6.81 18.58 -19.49
C GLU A 791 7.41 19.58 -18.50
N LYS A 792 8.64 20.02 -18.79
CA LYS A 792 9.37 21.02 -17.99
C LYS A 792 8.56 22.33 -17.90
N GLY A 793 8.52 22.91 -16.70
CA GLY A 793 7.77 24.13 -16.38
C GLY A 793 6.27 23.92 -16.15
N GLY A 794 5.76 22.71 -16.33
CA GLY A 794 4.34 22.42 -16.16
C GLY A 794 3.86 22.47 -14.70
N PHE A 795 2.63 22.95 -14.51
CA PHE A 795 1.88 22.85 -13.27
C PHE A 795 0.73 21.85 -13.41
N TYR A 796 0.67 20.89 -12.50
CA TYR A 796 -0.30 19.79 -12.56
C TYR A 796 -1.44 19.96 -11.56
N GLY A 797 -1.75 21.15 -11.05
CA GLY A 797 -3.09 21.41 -10.48
C GLY A 797 -3.26 21.28 -8.96
N ASN A 798 -2.31 20.73 -8.20
CA ASN A 798 -2.38 20.79 -6.74
C ASN A 798 -1.90 22.16 -6.21
N LEU A 799 -2.85 23.03 -5.83
CA LEU A 799 -2.58 24.36 -5.29
C LEU A 799 -2.01 24.36 -3.86
N TRP A 800 -1.97 23.22 -3.17
CA TRP A 800 -1.27 23.09 -1.90
C TRP A 800 0.19 22.64 -2.06
N GLY A 801 0.63 22.34 -3.27
CA GLY A 801 2.06 22.19 -3.60
C GLY A 801 2.82 23.52 -3.52
N PHE A 802 4.14 23.48 -3.64
CA PHE A 802 4.93 24.70 -3.68
C PHE A 802 4.84 25.35 -5.07
N THR A 803 3.90 26.28 -5.20
CA THR A 803 3.62 27.02 -6.43
C THR A 803 3.20 28.45 -6.10
N ASP A 804 3.38 29.35 -7.06
CA ASP A 804 2.86 30.73 -7.03
C ASP A 804 1.53 30.86 -7.78
N ILE A 805 1.07 29.80 -8.43
CA ILE A 805 -0.23 29.76 -9.11
C ILE A 805 -1.33 29.73 -8.06
N THR A 806 -2.29 30.66 -8.20
CA THR A 806 -3.46 30.77 -7.31
C THR A 806 -4.79 30.50 -8.01
N ASP A 807 -4.79 30.35 -9.34
CA ASP A 807 -6.01 30.14 -10.12
C ASP A 807 -6.61 28.73 -9.87
N PRO A 808 -7.83 28.63 -9.31
CA PRO A 808 -8.51 27.37 -9.07
C PRO A 808 -9.20 26.78 -10.32
N SER A 809 -9.14 27.44 -11.48
CA SER A 809 -9.72 26.96 -12.74
C SER A 809 -8.96 25.76 -13.31
N ASP A 810 -9.64 24.85 -14.00
CA ASP A 810 -8.97 23.72 -14.65
C ASP A 810 -8.04 24.15 -15.79
N ALA A 811 -8.23 25.34 -16.35
CA ALA A 811 -7.35 25.92 -17.37
C ALA A 811 -5.94 26.25 -16.81
N ALA A 812 -5.81 26.46 -15.50
CA ALA A 812 -4.53 26.75 -14.86
C ALA A 812 -3.59 25.54 -14.80
N MET A 813 -4.12 24.31 -14.92
CA MET A 813 -3.32 23.09 -14.85
C MET A 813 -3.15 22.43 -16.22
N LYS A 814 -2.01 21.76 -16.41
CA LYS A 814 -1.84 20.80 -17.50
C LYS A 814 -2.77 19.61 -17.26
N GLN A 815 -3.63 19.33 -18.23
CA GLN A 815 -4.61 18.25 -18.13
C GLN A 815 -3.93 16.88 -18.17
N PRO A 816 -4.34 15.94 -17.31
CA PRO A 816 -3.74 14.60 -17.28
C PRO A 816 -4.08 13.81 -18.55
N LEU A 817 -3.31 12.77 -18.84
CA LEU A 817 -3.67 11.77 -19.86
C LEU A 817 -5.02 11.14 -19.53
N CYS A 818 -5.22 10.77 -18.26
CA CYS A 818 -6.51 10.31 -17.76
C CYS A 818 -6.70 10.55 -16.26
N TRP A 819 -7.96 10.66 -15.87
CA TRP A 819 -8.44 10.51 -14.50
C TRP A 819 -8.82 9.06 -14.24
N VAL A 820 -8.55 8.59 -13.03
CA VAL A 820 -8.72 7.19 -12.62
C VAL A 820 -9.44 7.14 -11.29
N THR A 821 -10.60 6.49 -11.25
CA THR A 821 -11.37 6.38 -10.01
C THR A 821 -10.78 5.34 -9.07
N ASN A 822 -10.99 5.54 -7.77
CA ASN A 822 -10.46 4.66 -6.73
C ASN A 822 -11.01 3.22 -6.80
N GLU A 823 -12.22 3.05 -7.32
CA GLU A 823 -12.84 1.73 -7.53
C GLU A 823 -12.09 0.95 -8.62
N PHE A 824 -11.62 1.66 -9.65
CA PHE A 824 -10.87 1.08 -10.75
C PHE A 824 -9.41 0.82 -10.35
N ASP A 825 -8.70 1.87 -9.90
CA ASP A 825 -7.38 1.78 -9.30
C ASP A 825 -7.25 2.76 -8.13
N ARG A 826 -7.05 2.22 -6.92
CA ARG A 826 -6.97 3.00 -5.69
C ARG A 826 -5.69 3.82 -5.57
N SER A 827 -4.58 3.36 -6.17
CA SER A 827 -3.29 4.05 -6.08
C SER A 827 -2.38 3.61 -7.24
N PRO A 828 -2.52 4.23 -8.44
CA PRO A 828 -1.61 4.04 -9.57
C PRO A 828 -0.18 4.39 -9.18
N ALA A 829 0.80 3.68 -9.71
CA ALA A 829 2.20 3.81 -9.34
C ALA A 829 3.09 4.07 -10.57
N GLU A 830 4.26 3.45 -10.65
CA GLU A 830 5.21 3.75 -11.72
C GLU A 830 4.76 3.11 -13.05
N LEU A 831 4.91 3.88 -14.14
CA LEU A 831 4.68 3.41 -15.49
C LEU A 831 5.98 2.87 -16.12
N ILE A 832 5.83 1.98 -17.08
CA ILE A 832 6.95 1.44 -17.86
C ILE A 832 6.54 1.13 -19.29
N TRP A 833 7.44 1.39 -20.22
CA TRP A 833 7.30 0.95 -21.61
C TRP A 833 7.64 -0.53 -21.74
N VAL A 834 6.85 -1.28 -22.49
CA VAL A 834 7.16 -2.66 -22.84
C VAL A 834 8.28 -2.66 -23.88
N THR A 835 9.49 -3.01 -23.46
CA THR A 835 10.69 -3.02 -24.31
C THR A 835 11.05 -4.41 -24.84
N SER A 836 10.37 -5.47 -24.41
CA SER A 836 10.72 -6.85 -24.77
C SER A 836 9.87 -7.38 -25.93
N GLU A 837 10.51 -7.98 -26.93
CA GLU A 837 9.82 -8.66 -28.04
C GLU A 837 9.00 -9.87 -27.57
N LYS A 838 9.37 -10.49 -26.44
CA LYS A 838 8.64 -11.64 -25.87
C LYS A 838 7.21 -11.31 -25.47
N TRP A 839 6.90 -10.03 -25.31
CA TRP A 839 5.57 -9.54 -24.96
C TRP A 839 4.68 -9.31 -26.21
N GLY A 840 5.18 -9.64 -27.40
CA GLY A 840 4.39 -9.71 -28.63
C GLY A 840 3.68 -8.40 -28.94
N ALA A 841 2.36 -8.47 -29.11
CA ALA A 841 1.53 -7.32 -29.46
C ALA A 841 1.51 -6.19 -28.41
N LEU A 842 2.01 -6.43 -27.19
CA LEU A 842 2.20 -5.38 -26.18
C LEU A 842 3.52 -4.64 -26.32
N LYS A 843 4.47 -5.09 -27.15
CA LYS A 843 5.73 -4.37 -27.40
C LYS A 843 5.43 -2.92 -27.81
N GLY A 844 6.08 -1.96 -27.14
CA GLY A 844 5.85 -0.53 -27.37
C GLY A 844 4.61 0.04 -26.68
N SER A 845 3.82 -0.77 -25.97
CA SER A 845 2.72 -0.28 -25.13
C SER A 845 3.25 0.27 -23.81
N LEU A 846 2.48 1.16 -23.19
CA LEU A 846 2.74 1.69 -21.86
C LEU A 846 1.97 0.88 -20.82
N LEU A 847 2.64 0.43 -19.75
CA LEU A 847 2.03 -0.24 -18.62
C LEU A 847 2.03 0.66 -17.38
N ASN A 848 1.01 0.51 -16.54
CA ASN A 848 0.94 1.11 -15.21
C ASN A 848 0.90 0.02 -14.13
N THR A 849 1.72 0.18 -13.09
CA THR A 849 1.65 -0.64 -11.87
C THR A 849 0.68 -0.01 -10.85
N SER A 850 0.13 -0.80 -9.93
CA SER A 850 -0.76 -0.29 -8.89
C SER A 850 -0.35 -0.74 -7.50
N TYR A 851 -0.02 0.24 -6.66
CA TYR A 851 0.15 0.06 -5.22
C TYR A 851 -1.20 -0.29 -4.57
N GLY A 852 -2.29 0.28 -5.10
CA GLY A 852 -3.61 0.15 -4.51
C GLY A 852 -4.19 -1.25 -4.70
N THR A 853 -4.27 -1.72 -5.95
CA THR A 853 -4.98 -2.96 -6.30
C THR A 853 -4.06 -4.14 -6.53
N GLY A 854 -2.74 -3.94 -6.58
CA GLY A 854 -1.78 -4.98 -6.94
C GLY A 854 -1.99 -5.50 -8.37
N LYS A 855 -2.45 -4.66 -9.30
CA LYS A 855 -2.72 -5.05 -10.70
C LYS A 855 -1.76 -4.35 -11.66
N LEU A 856 -1.64 -4.91 -12.86
CA LEU A 856 -1.02 -4.28 -14.02
C LEU A 856 -2.10 -3.81 -14.98
N TYR A 857 -1.87 -2.66 -15.60
CA TYR A 857 -2.77 -2.06 -16.58
C TYR A 857 -1.99 -1.71 -17.84
N VAL A 858 -2.60 -1.89 -19.00
CA VAL A 858 -2.16 -1.24 -20.24
C VAL A 858 -2.78 0.15 -20.32
N VAL A 859 -2.04 1.11 -20.88
CA VAL A 859 -2.43 2.53 -20.97
C VAL A 859 -2.58 2.93 -22.44
N PRO A 860 -3.67 2.57 -23.13
CA PRO A 860 -3.93 3.04 -24.50
C PRO A 860 -4.17 4.55 -24.51
N HIS A 861 -3.50 5.26 -25.41
CA HIS A 861 -3.56 6.72 -25.48
C HIS A 861 -3.28 7.25 -26.88
N GLU A 862 -3.62 8.52 -27.09
CA GLU A 862 -3.41 9.29 -28.31
C GLU A 862 -3.04 10.75 -27.98
N THR A 863 -2.72 11.53 -29.00
CA THR A 863 -2.59 12.99 -28.89
C THR A 863 -3.48 13.67 -29.92
N VAL A 864 -4.40 14.51 -29.45
CA VAL A 864 -5.35 15.26 -30.26
C VAL A 864 -5.16 16.74 -29.99
N LYS A 865 -4.91 17.54 -31.04
CA LYS A 865 -4.69 19.00 -30.93
C LYS A 865 -3.63 19.38 -29.87
N GLY A 866 -2.59 18.57 -29.74
CA GLY A 866 -1.50 18.76 -28.76
C GLY A 866 -1.80 18.28 -27.33
N GLN A 867 -3.03 17.84 -27.02
CA GLN A 867 -3.38 17.26 -25.73
C GLN A 867 -3.30 15.74 -25.80
N THR A 868 -2.50 15.14 -24.91
CA THR A 868 -2.49 13.68 -24.73
C THR A 868 -3.70 13.25 -23.91
N GLN A 869 -4.42 12.25 -24.38
CA GLN A 869 -5.59 11.69 -23.71
C GLN A 869 -5.63 10.17 -23.90
N GLY A 870 -6.31 9.47 -23.01
CA GLY A 870 -6.35 8.01 -23.07
C GLY A 870 -7.01 7.41 -21.84
N GLY A 871 -6.67 6.16 -21.55
CA GLY A 871 -7.20 5.46 -20.39
C GLY A 871 -6.35 4.30 -19.94
N MET A 872 -6.90 3.53 -19.02
CA MET A 872 -6.30 2.31 -18.49
C MET A 872 -7.23 1.12 -18.72
N CYS A 873 -6.66 -0.04 -19.03
CA CYS A 873 -7.36 -1.32 -19.04
C CYS A 873 -6.54 -2.34 -18.24
N PRO A 874 -7.13 -3.10 -17.31
CA PRO A 874 -6.40 -4.14 -16.58
C PRO A 874 -5.86 -5.20 -17.55
N LEU A 875 -4.65 -5.69 -17.31
CA LEU A 875 -4.19 -6.92 -17.95
C LEU A 875 -4.98 -8.11 -17.38
N PRO A 876 -5.20 -9.18 -18.16
CA PRO A 876 -5.82 -10.43 -17.71
C PRO A 876 -4.85 -11.24 -16.81
N LEU A 877 -4.49 -10.65 -15.67
CA LEU A 877 -3.62 -11.21 -14.66
C LEU A 877 -4.27 -10.99 -13.27
N PRO A 878 -4.27 -12.01 -12.38
CA PRO A 878 -4.73 -11.83 -11.02
C PRO A 878 -3.97 -10.72 -10.28
N ALA A 879 -4.61 -10.14 -9.26
CA ALA A 879 -3.94 -9.17 -8.40
C ALA A 879 -2.87 -9.84 -7.52
N PHE A 880 -1.76 -9.16 -7.31
CA PHE A 880 -0.71 -9.57 -6.37
C PHE A 880 -1.16 -9.36 -4.91
N PRO A 881 -0.64 -10.16 -3.96
CA PRO A 881 -0.97 -10.03 -2.53
C PRO A 881 -0.57 -8.69 -1.88
N THR A 882 0.34 -7.94 -2.50
CA THR A 882 0.78 -6.61 -2.05
C THR A 882 0.60 -5.58 -3.17
N GLY A 883 0.68 -4.30 -2.83
CA GLY A 883 0.79 -3.24 -3.82
C GLY A 883 2.08 -3.38 -4.63
N ILE A 884 1.99 -3.28 -5.95
CA ILE A 884 3.18 -3.27 -6.83
C ILE A 884 3.42 -1.84 -7.33
N MET A 885 4.65 -1.34 -7.24
CA MET A 885 4.92 0.08 -7.53
C MET A 885 6.22 0.37 -8.26
N ARG A 886 7.14 -0.60 -8.38
CA ARG A 886 8.35 -0.46 -9.19
C ARG A 886 8.45 -1.60 -10.19
N PRO A 887 8.33 -1.31 -11.49
CA PRO A 887 8.56 -2.26 -12.56
C PRO A 887 9.94 -2.13 -13.21
N ARG A 888 10.55 -3.23 -13.66
CA ARG A 888 11.70 -3.24 -14.57
C ARG A 888 11.61 -4.41 -15.55
N PHE A 889 11.89 -4.19 -16.83
CA PHE A 889 12.12 -5.28 -17.76
C PHE A 889 13.55 -5.80 -17.60
N HIS A 890 13.69 -7.10 -17.49
CA HIS A 890 14.98 -7.75 -17.35
C HIS A 890 15.73 -7.79 -18.69
N PRO A 891 17.02 -7.41 -18.74
CA PRO A 891 17.76 -7.28 -20.00
C PRO A 891 17.96 -8.62 -20.73
N THR A 892 18.19 -9.71 -19.98
CA THR A 892 18.45 -11.05 -20.56
C THR A 892 17.18 -11.87 -20.82
N ASP A 893 16.35 -12.13 -19.80
CA ASP A 893 15.17 -12.97 -19.97
C ASP A 893 13.98 -12.25 -20.63
N GLY A 894 14.02 -10.91 -20.71
CA GLY A 894 13.00 -10.08 -21.36
C GLY A 894 11.66 -10.07 -20.64
N GLN A 895 11.57 -10.50 -19.38
CA GLN A 895 10.33 -10.53 -18.61
C GLN A 895 10.21 -9.31 -17.69
N LEU A 896 8.99 -9.03 -17.24
CA LEU A 896 8.72 -7.90 -16.36
C LEU A 896 8.89 -8.34 -14.90
N TYR A 897 9.73 -7.63 -14.17
CA TYR A 897 9.87 -7.80 -12.72
C TYR A 897 9.16 -6.65 -12.02
N VAL A 898 8.49 -6.93 -10.91
CA VAL A 898 7.79 -5.93 -10.11
C VAL A 898 7.99 -6.17 -8.61
N CYS A 899 8.14 -5.08 -7.87
CA CYS A 899 8.14 -5.14 -6.41
C CYS A 899 7.20 -4.08 -5.80
N GLY A 900 6.87 -4.29 -4.54
CA GLY A 900 6.23 -3.27 -3.74
C GLY A 900 5.89 -3.75 -2.34
N MET A 901 4.98 -3.02 -1.69
CA MET A 901 4.70 -3.12 -0.27
C MET A 901 3.31 -2.61 0.07
N TYR A 902 2.93 -2.75 1.34
CA TYR A 902 1.77 -2.09 1.92
C TYR A 902 2.17 -1.29 3.17
N ALA A 903 1.45 -0.19 3.43
CA ALA A 903 1.48 0.49 4.73
C ALA A 903 0.15 0.98 5.26
N TRP A 904 -0.70 1.63 4.44
CA TRP A 904 -1.93 2.21 4.99
C TRP A 904 -3.16 2.21 4.08
N ALA A 905 -3.03 2.46 2.77
CA ALA A 905 -4.19 2.56 1.89
C ALA A 905 -4.02 1.76 0.59
N GLY A 906 -4.59 0.56 0.58
CA GLY A 906 -4.55 -0.37 -0.54
C GLY A 906 -5.59 -1.47 -0.33
N ASN A 907 -6.04 -2.08 -1.43
CA ASN A 907 -6.86 -3.28 -1.42
C ASN A 907 -5.99 -4.52 -1.14
N GLN A 908 -4.70 -4.47 -1.50
CA GLN A 908 -3.72 -5.52 -1.27
C GLN A 908 -2.82 -5.13 -0.11
N THR A 909 -2.75 -5.98 0.91
CA THR A 909 -2.19 -5.62 2.23
C THR A 909 -0.99 -6.47 2.65
N GLY A 910 -0.47 -7.32 1.77
CA GLY A 910 0.80 -8.01 2.02
C GLY A 910 1.91 -6.99 2.31
N PRO A 911 2.76 -7.21 3.34
CA PRO A 911 3.72 -6.21 3.78
C PRO A 911 4.77 -5.86 2.71
N GLY A 912 5.20 -6.83 1.91
CA GLY A 912 6.18 -6.69 0.84
C GLY A 912 6.08 -7.84 -0.16
N GLY A 913 6.62 -7.65 -1.37
CA GLY A 913 6.60 -8.69 -2.40
C GLY A 913 7.50 -8.39 -3.59
N PHE A 914 7.96 -9.47 -4.24
CA PHE A 914 8.78 -9.41 -5.45
C PHE A 914 8.33 -10.51 -6.43
N TYR A 915 8.09 -10.14 -7.68
CA TYR A 915 7.44 -11.01 -8.66
C TYR A 915 8.06 -10.85 -10.05
N ARG A 916 8.05 -11.94 -10.82
CA ARG A 916 8.31 -11.91 -12.28
C ARG A 916 7.04 -12.26 -13.03
N VAL A 917 6.59 -11.38 -13.90
CA VAL A 917 5.50 -11.61 -14.85
C VAL A 917 6.08 -12.07 -16.16
N ARG A 918 5.70 -13.29 -16.56
CA ARG A 918 6.12 -13.92 -17.81
C ARG A 918 5.00 -13.84 -18.85
N ALA A 919 5.30 -13.30 -20.02
CA ALA A 919 4.46 -13.51 -21.20
C ALA A 919 4.56 -14.97 -21.64
N THR A 920 3.42 -15.62 -21.88
CA THR A 920 3.35 -17.06 -22.23
C THR A 920 3.21 -17.29 -23.74
N GLY A 921 3.06 -16.22 -24.52
CA GLY A 921 2.81 -16.27 -25.97
C GLY A 921 1.35 -16.53 -26.36
N LYS A 922 0.43 -16.64 -25.39
CA LYS A 922 -1.01 -16.78 -25.66
C LYS A 922 -1.66 -15.42 -25.95
N PRO A 923 -2.80 -15.39 -26.67
CA PRO A 923 -3.56 -14.16 -26.92
C PRO A 923 -3.90 -13.41 -25.63
N VAL A 924 -3.70 -12.10 -25.66
CA VAL A 924 -3.90 -11.20 -24.52
C VAL A 924 -5.27 -10.53 -24.59
N ASP A 925 -5.75 -10.23 -25.80
CA ASP A 925 -7.04 -9.61 -26.13
C ASP A 925 -7.34 -8.30 -25.38
N VAL A 926 -6.33 -7.46 -25.16
CA VAL A 926 -6.49 -6.18 -24.46
C VAL A 926 -6.45 -4.98 -25.40
N PRO A 927 -7.14 -3.87 -25.07
CA PRO A 927 -7.03 -2.61 -25.80
C PRO A 927 -5.63 -1.99 -25.69
N VAL A 928 -4.99 -1.78 -26.83
CA VAL A 928 -3.68 -1.10 -26.96
C VAL A 928 -3.80 0.25 -27.69
N GLY A 929 -4.88 0.49 -28.40
CA GLY A 929 -5.21 1.78 -29.01
C GLY A 929 -6.57 2.29 -28.56
N LEU A 930 -6.66 3.60 -28.31
CA LEU A 930 -7.90 4.30 -28.00
C LEU A 930 -7.86 5.66 -28.71
N ARG A 931 -8.75 5.87 -29.68
CA ARG A 931 -8.81 7.12 -30.46
C ARG A 931 -10.20 7.73 -30.45
N ALA A 932 -10.28 9.01 -30.10
CA ALA A 932 -11.50 9.79 -30.18
C ALA A 932 -11.77 10.21 -31.62
N LYS A 933 -13.04 10.19 -31.99
CA LYS A 933 -13.57 10.63 -33.28
C LYS A 933 -14.70 11.63 -33.04
N ALA A 934 -15.03 12.40 -34.07
CA ALA A 934 -16.10 13.40 -33.99
C ALA A 934 -17.44 12.81 -33.51
N ASP A 935 -17.71 11.55 -33.85
CA ASP A 935 -18.96 10.83 -33.56
C ASP A 935 -18.73 9.53 -32.75
N GLY A 936 -17.56 9.33 -32.13
CA GLY A 936 -17.38 8.21 -31.18
C GLY A 936 -15.94 7.82 -30.87
N LEU A 937 -15.67 6.52 -30.72
CA LEU A 937 -14.34 5.96 -30.43
C LEU A 937 -13.85 4.92 -31.45
N GLU A 938 -12.55 4.78 -31.62
CA GLU A 938 -11.89 3.59 -32.16
C GLU A 938 -11.07 2.91 -31.05
N ILE A 939 -11.26 1.59 -30.89
CA ILE A 939 -10.54 0.78 -29.91
C ILE A 939 -9.79 -0.30 -30.67
N THR A 940 -8.46 -0.33 -30.54
CA THR A 940 -7.60 -1.35 -31.18
C THR A 940 -7.15 -2.36 -30.15
N PHE A 941 -7.42 -3.64 -30.40
CA PHE A 941 -7.04 -4.76 -29.54
C PHE A 941 -5.72 -5.41 -30.01
N THR A 942 -5.05 -6.13 -29.10
CA THR A 942 -3.82 -6.88 -29.42
C THR A 942 -4.05 -7.98 -30.46
N ASP A 943 -5.20 -8.64 -30.39
CA ASP A 943 -5.52 -9.88 -31.08
C ASP A 943 -6.81 -9.73 -31.91
N ALA A 944 -7.00 -10.61 -32.89
CA ALA A 944 -8.16 -10.58 -33.78
C ALA A 944 -9.45 -10.96 -33.04
N LEU A 945 -10.54 -10.28 -33.35
CA LEU A 945 -11.85 -10.46 -32.73
C LEU A 945 -12.81 -11.23 -33.65
N ASP A 946 -13.80 -11.88 -33.04
CA ASP A 946 -14.94 -12.43 -33.78
C ASP A 946 -15.77 -11.30 -34.39
N ALA A 947 -15.98 -11.35 -35.70
CA ALA A 947 -16.65 -10.28 -36.45
C ALA A 947 -18.08 -10.03 -35.97
N THR A 948 -18.80 -11.08 -35.60
CA THR A 948 -20.20 -10.96 -35.16
C THR A 948 -20.28 -10.32 -33.78
N ALA A 949 -19.51 -10.83 -32.81
CA ALA A 949 -19.47 -10.26 -31.46
C ALA A 949 -18.93 -8.83 -31.45
N ALA A 950 -17.91 -8.53 -32.27
CA ALA A 950 -17.32 -7.19 -32.34
C ALA A 950 -18.25 -6.14 -32.97
N ALA A 951 -19.12 -6.54 -33.91
CA ALA A 951 -20.06 -5.65 -34.59
C ALA A 951 -21.40 -5.44 -33.85
N ASP A 952 -21.67 -6.21 -32.79
CA ASP A 952 -22.89 -6.05 -32.00
C ASP A 952 -22.74 -4.93 -30.96
N ALA A 953 -23.45 -3.82 -31.17
CA ALA A 953 -23.44 -2.66 -30.28
C ALA A 953 -23.90 -3.00 -28.85
N ALA A 954 -24.71 -4.04 -28.65
CA ALA A 954 -25.14 -4.47 -27.32
C ALA A 954 -23.99 -5.02 -26.45
N ASN A 955 -22.85 -5.35 -27.06
CA ASN A 955 -21.66 -5.82 -26.35
C ASN A 955 -20.83 -4.70 -25.73
N TYR A 956 -21.20 -3.42 -25.87
CA TYR A 956 -20.40 -2.27 -25.43
C TYR A 956 -21.18 -1.29 -24.56
N ALA A 957 -20.88 -1.19 -23.26
CA ALA A 957 -21.48 -0.19 -22.37
C ALA A 957 -20.59 1.04 -22.28
N VAL A 958 -21.15 2.24 -22.44
CA VAL A 958 -20.41 3.49 -22.21
C VAL A 958 -21.13 4.34 -21.18
N LYS A 959 -20.39 4.86 -20.20
CA LYS A 959 -20.86 5.90 -19.29
C LYS A 959 -19.81 6.99 -19.13
N VAL A 960 -20.26 8.21 -18.87
CA VAL A 960 -19.42 9.40 -18.72
C VAL A 960 -19.79 10.16 -17.47
N TRP A 961 -18.85 10.94 -16.93
CA TRP A 961 -19.08 11.81 -15.78
C TRP A 961 -18.06 12.96 -15.73
N GLY A 962 -18.49 14.05 -15.09
CA GLY A 962 -17.64 15.16 -14.68
C GLY A 962 -16.97 14.93 -13.33
N LEU A 963 -15.91 15.69 -13.07
CA LEU A 963 -15.23 15.77 -11.78
C LEU A 963 -15.06 17.25 -11.41
N LYS A 964 -14.85 17.53 -10.12
CA LYS A 964 -14.63 18.89 -9.63
C LYS A 964 -13.30 19.02 -8.92
N ARG A 965 -12.40 19.84 -9.48
CA ARG A 965 -11.19 20.28 -8.80
C ARG A 965 -11.53 21.29 -7.73
N SER A 966 -11.12 20.99 -6.50
CA SER A 966 -11.40 21.86 -5.35
C SER A 966 -10.44 21.60 -4.19
N GLN A 967 -10.46 22.48 -3.20
CA GLN A 967 -9.80 22.28 -1.91
C GLN A 967 -10.40 21.16 -1.05
N ASN A 968 -11.45 20.46 -1.49
CA ASN A 968 -11.97 19.31 -0.76
C ASN A 968 -11.19 18.05 -1.15
N TYR A 969 -11.24 17.04 -0.27
CA TYR A 969 -10.60 15.77 -0.56
C TYR A 969 -11.36 15.03 -1.66
N GLY A 970 -10.75 14.92 -2.85
CA GLY A 970 -11.29 14.17 -3.98
C GLY A 970 -12.56 14.79 -4.56
N SER A 971 -13.21 14.05 -5.46
CA SER A 971 -14.46 14.44 -6.12
C SER A 971 -15.40 13.26 -6.20
N LYS A 972 -16.69 13.52 -6.00
CA LYS A 972 -17.75 12.63 -6.47
C LYS A 972 -17.87 12.74 -7.99
N HIS A 973 -18.48 11.75 -8.64
CA HIS A 973 -18.91 11.90 -10.03
C HIS A 973 -20.00 12.97 -10.11
N GLN A 974 -19.94 13.78 -11.15
CA GLN A 974 -20.95 14.77 -11.49
C GLN A 974 -21.58 14.38 -12.82
N ASP A 975 -22.88 14.60 -12.95
CA ASP A 975 -23.62 14.36 -14.20
C ASP A 975 -23.32 12.97 -14.80
N GLU A 976 -23.23 11.93 -13.96
CA GLU A 976 -22.94 10.57 -14.43
C GLU A 976 -24.15 10.02 -15.21
N HIS A 977 -23.94 9.67 -16.47
CA HIS A 977 -24.98 9.13 -17.34
C HIS A 977 -24.39 8.19 -18.41
N PRO A 978 -25.19 7.23 -18.94
CA PRO A 978 -24.77 6.38 -20.04
C PRO A 978 -24.79 7.13 -21.38
N LEU A 979 -23.92 6.71 -22.31
CA LEU A 979 -24.00 7.07 -23.73
C LEU A 979 -24.52 5.88 -24.54
N THR A 980 -25.39 6.14 -25.51
CA THR A 980 -25.92 5.10 -26.40
C THR A 980 -24.89 4.75 -27.47
N VAL A 981 -24.54 3.46 -27.58
CA VAL A 981 -23.76 2.94 -28.70
C VAL A 981 -24.70 2.67 -29.88
N LYS A 982 -24.67 3.54 -30.89
CA LYS A 982 -25.52 3.40 -32.08
C LYS A 982 -25.07 2.28 -33.01
N GLN A 983 -23.76 2.13 -33.15
CA GLN A 983 -23.16 1.18 -34.07
C GLN A 983 -21.78 0.75 -33.58
N ALA A 984 -21.45 -0.52 -33.80
CA ALA A 984 -20.10 -1.04 -33.66
C ALA A 984 -19.67 -1.66 -35.00
N VAL A 985 -18.47 -1.33 -35.47
CA VAL A 985 -17.94 -1.83 -36.76
C VAL A 985 -16.52 -2.32 -36.56
N LEU A 986 -16.31 -3.63 -36.72
CA LEU A 986 -14.98 -4.20 -36.82
C LEU A 986 -14.31 -3.75 -38.13
N GLN A 987 -13.13 -3.17 -38.02
CA GLN A 987 -12.35 -2.67 -39.15
C GLN A 987 -11.67 -3.83 -39.90
N ALA A 988 -11.15 -3.53 -41.09
CA ALA A 988 -10.53 -4.52 -41.98
C ALA A 988 -9.31 -5.25 -41.38
N ASP A 989 -8.67 -4.66 -40.36
CA ASP A 989 -7.55 -5.28 -39.63
C ASP A 989 -8.01 -6.44 -38.70
N GLY A 990 -9.31 -6.60 -38.49
CA GLY A 990 -9.89 -7.61 -37.60
C GLY A 990 -9.62 -7.37 -36.11
N LYS A 991 -9.02 -6.23 -35.74
CA LYS A 991 -8.59 -5.91 -34.37
C LYS A 991 -9.12 -4.57 -33.86
N THR A 992 -9.48 -3.67 -34.75
CA THR A 992 -9.97 -2.34 -34.40
C THR A 992 -11.48 -2.29 -34.49
N VAL A 993 -12.15 -1.82 -33.45
CA VAL A 993 -13.60 -1.59 -33.44
C VAL A 993 -13.88 -0.10 -33.42
N ARG A 994 -14.66 0.37 -34.39
CA ARG A 994 -15.23 1.73 -34.42
C ARG A 994 -16.59 1.70 -33.72
N LEU A 995 -16.73 2.46 -32.64
CA LEU A 995 -17.99 2.70 -31.93
C LEU A 995 -18.54 4.08 -32.29
N THR A 996 -19.75 4.14 -32.82
CA THR A 996 -20.49 5.40 -33.00
C THR A 996 -21.33 5.65 -31.76
N LEU A 997 -21.10 6.79 -31.10
CA LEU A 997 -21.69 7.12 -29.79
C LEU A 997 -22.56 8.38 -29.91
N ASP A 998 -23.78 8.30 -29.40
CA ASP A 998 -24.64 9.48 -29.32
C ASP A 998 -24.18 10.46 -28.26
N GLY A 999 -24.05 11.73 -28.66
CA GLY A 999 -23.72 12.81 -27.74
C GLY A 999 -22.31 12.72 -27.16
N ILE A 1000 -21.36 12.07 -27.85
CA ILE A 1000 -19.97 12.11 -27.44
C ILE A 1000 -19.48 13.57 -27.39
N ALA A 1001 -18.85 13.90 -26.27
CA ALA A 1001 -18.26 15.20 -26.01
C ALA A 1001 -17.02 15.00 -25.14
N PRO A 1002 -16.16 16.03 -25.00
CA PRO A 1002 -15.13 16.03 -23.98
C PRO A 1002 -15.71 15.72 -22.59
N THR A 1003 -15.05 14.83 -21.87
CA THR A 1003 -15.45 14.37 -20.53
C THR A 1003 -14.23 14.06 -19.68
N MET A 1004 -14.28 14.42 -18.41
CA MET A 1004 -13.20 14.13 -17.46
C MET A 1004 -13.09 12.63 -17.17
N GLY A 1005 -14.21 11.91 -17.14
CA GLY A 1005 -14.24 10.48 -16.94
C GLY A 1005 -15.17 9.78 -17.92
N MET A 1006 -14.73 8.62 -18.38
CA MET A 1006 -15.47 7.71 -19.23
C MET A 1006 -15.11 6.27 -18.83
N GLU A 1007 -16.11 5.40 -18.84
CA GLU A 1007 -15.94 3.97 -18.67
C GLU A 1007 -16.55 3.27 -19.90
N VAL A 1008 -15.74 2.47 -20.59
CA VAL A 1008 -16.17 1.62 -21.70
C VAL A 1008 -16.04 0.16 -21.28
N ARG A 1009 -17.15 -0.53 -21.05
CA ARG A 1009 -17.18 -1.98 -20.81
C ARG A 1009 -17.44 -2.70 -22.11
N PHE A 1010 -16.79 -3.85 -22.30
CA PHE A 1010 -17.02 -4.68 -23.47
C PHE A 1010 -17.12 -6.16 -23.09
N ARG A 1011 -17.95 -6.90 -23.83
CA ARG A 1011 -18.11 -8.37 -23.74
C ARG A 1011 -18.07 -8.98 -25.14
N LEU A 1012 -16.87 -9.30 -25.60
CA LEU A 1012 -16.58 -9.74 -26.96
C LEU A 1012 -16.11 -11.20 -26.97
N LYS A 1013 -15.72 -11.66 -28.16
CA LYS A 1013 -15.01 -12.91 -28.36
C LYS A 1013 -13.79 -12.68 -29.23
N GLY A 1014 -12.70 -13.40 -28.96
CA GLY A 1014 -11.58 -13.52 -29.87
C GLY A 1014 -12.00 -14.27 -31.14
N ALA A 1015 -11.21 -14.17 -32.20
CA ALA A 1015 -11.46 -14.89 -33.45
C ALA A 1015 -11.45 -16.43 -33.27
N ASP A 1016 -10.82 -16.93 -32.20
CA ASP A 1016 -10.83 -18.34 -31.77
C ASP A 1016 -12.03 -18.71 -30.87
N GLY A 1017 -12.96 -17.77 -30.64
CA GLY A 1017 -14.18 -17.96 -29.87
C GLY A 1017 -14.06 -17.77 -28.36
N ARG A 1018 -12.86 -17.50 -27.84
CA ARG A 1018 -12.64 -17.29 -26.39
C ARG A 1018 -13.29 -15.98 -25.90
N PRO A 1019 -13.83 -15.92 -24.66
CA PRO A 1019 -14.40 -14.69 -24.13
C PRO A 1019 -13.35 -13.58 -23.98
N VAL A 1020 -13.69 -12.38 -24.42
CA VAL A 1020 -12.86 -11.17 -24.29
C VAL A 1020 -13.68 -10.13 -23.55
N THR A 1021 -13.49 -10.01 -22.25
CA THR A 1021 -14.23 -9.08 -21.39
C THR A 1021 -13.27 -8.10 -20.74
N GLY A 1022 -13.71 -6.85 -20.61
CA GLY A 1022 -12.86 -5.84 -20.01
C GLY A 1022 -13.55 -4.50 -19.85
N VAL A 1023 -12.78 -3.58 -19.29
CA VAL A 1023 -13.21 -2.22 -19.01
C VAL A 1023 -12.04 -1.27 -19.27
N ILE A 1024 -12.31 -0.22 -20.03
CA ILE A 1024 -11.41 0.90 -20.23
C ILE A 1024 -11.93 2.04 -19.36
N HIS A 1025 -11.06 2.59 -18.52
CA HIS A 1025 -11.33 3.81 -17.76
C HIS A 1025 -10.50 4.94 -18.36
N ASN A 1026 -11.14 5.91 -19.00
CA ASN A 1026 -10.48 6.90 -19.83
C ASN A 1026 -11.01 8.33 -19.63
N THR A 1027 -10.31 9.27 -20.28
CA THR A 1027 -10.67 10.69 -20.36
C THR A 1027 -10.63 11.12 -21.83
N ILE A 1028 -11.51 12.04 -22.22
CA ILE A 1028 -11.51 12.67 -23.54
C ILE A 1028 -11.47 14.18 -23.32
N HIS A 1029 -10.35 14.83 -23.62
CA HIS A 1029 -10.22 16.29 -23.52
C HIS A 1029 -10.62 16.99 -24.81
N ALA A 1030 -10.35 16.35 -25.95
CA ALA A 1030 -10.63 16.89 -27.26
C ALA A 1030 -11.13 15.81 -28.22
N LEU A 1031 -12.02 16.22 -29.12
CA LEU A 1031 -12.36 15.48 -30.34
C LEU A 1031 -11.54 16.07 -31.51
N PRO A 1032 -11.21 15.26 -32.53
CA PRO A 1032 -10.40 15.69 -33.68
C PRO A 1032 -10.94 16.91 -34.42
#